data_AF-A0A821WM59-F1
#
_entry.id   AF-A0A821WM59-F1
#
_cell.length_a   1.000
_cell.length_b   1.000
_cell.length_c   1.000
_cell.angle_alpha   90.00
_cell.angle_beta   90.00
_cell.angle_gamma   90.00
#
_symmetry.space_group_name_H-M   'P 1'
#
loop_
_entity.id
_entity.type
_entity.pdbx_description
1 polymer ?
#
loop_
_entity_poly.entity_id
_entity_poly.type
_entity_poly.pdbx_seq_one_letter_code
_entity_poly.pdbx_strand_id
1 'polypeptide(L)'
;MMSEILNGIRILKLYGWEMAFIRSISHIREKELEYVRKKAIINSILEVLVPLTPILATITTFSAYILITDSNALTAEKAFVSLALFSLLRPILNSFTNVLNNTVDALVSNKRLEKFLNNEEIDSNAVDRISDDSSSLIALVGMVGSGKSSILAALLGEMNKVHGCVSINGNIAYVPQTAWIMNTTLRENILFGRDFDINLYNQIIDACALNQDLDMLPARDQTEIGEKGINLSGGQRQRVSLARALYSNADIYLLDDSLSAVDAHVGTHIFKSVIGPKGLLNGKTRLLVTHGVSHLQKCNDIMIVSEGEIVDHGSFNDLMLRSKILQDFLHSIDTSNAERSQHRGNDLAYVNHYPLNSFIVLETSRSVPTTPLELVSNPLEAKWADQMKTEISINNTSSQHGQIYYMSIYSTLGITQGIKAFCFLFTFKNKFSGILTFAMQLTQRLASYFASRKLHCIILIGILHAPVTFFDTTPVGRIINRFAQDIESVDSMLPQAFSISLNTLIGVVTTLIILFYGTWVAIVEFMLLAIIFVSMQRVYISSSRQLRRLDSVSRSSIFTNFTETIQGLRSIRAYHAEKRFIDSSDTFLDRNQSCHLASGVANSWLGIYLELIATLFIFLITLTAALLRDRLTAGTVGLMMTCAIQLTISLNLLMQTSSKIETDIVSVERINEYAQLTPEAPWQISEKTPSPYWPMNGNIRIMNLSVRYRDNLPLVLKDLSIDVSSGEK
;
A
#
# COMPACT_ATOMS: atom_id res chain seq x y z
N MET A 1 -1.30 5.05 -12.60
CA MET A 1 -0.23 6.04 -12.45
C MET A 1 0.96 5.58 -11.60
N MET A 2 0.89 5.48 -10.25
CA MET A 2 2.08 5.09 -9.46
C MET A 2 2.70 3.75 -9.86
N SER A 3 1.87 2.71 -10.08
CA SER A 3 2.37 1.41 -10.55
C SER A 3 3.04 1.49 -11.93
N GLU A 4 2.56 2.34 -12.83
CA GLU A 4 3.14 2.50 -14.18
C GLU A 4 4.50 3.20 -14.10
N ILE A 5 4.60 4.23 -13.26
CA ILE A 5 5.85 4.97 -13.02
C ILE A 5 6.91 4.05 -12.42
N LEU A 6 6.55 3.21 -11.44
CA LEU A 6 7.49 2.27 -10.83
C LEU A 6 7.92 1.18 -11.81
N ASN A 7 7.01 0.67 -12.64
CA ASN A 7 7.37 -0.29 -13.69
C ASN A 7 8.24 0.36 -14.79
N GLY A 8 8.06 1.65 -15.07
CA GLY A 8 8.79 2.43 -16.07
C GLY A 8 9.93 3.29 -15.51
N ILE A 9 10.38 3.08 -14.27
CA ILE A 9 11.26 4.04 -13.56
C ILE A 9 12.58 4.27 -14.28
N ARG A 10 13.16 3.24 -14.90
CA ARG A 10 14.41 3.34 -15.67
C ARG A 10 14.27 4.27 -16.87
N ILE A 11 13.12 4.21 -17.55
CA ILE A 11 12.82 5.06 -18.71
C ILE A 11 12.62 6.50 -18.26
N LEU A 12 11.88 6.73 -17.17
CA LEU A 12 11.71 8.07 -16.60
C LEU A 12 13.05 8.72 -16.27
N LYS A 13 13.94 7.98 -15.58
CA LYS A 13 15.27 8.49 -15.20
C LYS A 13 16.16 8.74 -16.41
N LEU A 14 16.13 7.86 -17.40
CA LEU A 14 16.91 8.01 -18.63
C LEU A 14 16.58 9.31 -19.37
N TYR A 15 15.29 9.66 -19.46
CA TYR A 15 14.84 10.89 -20.14
C TYR A 15 14.77 12.13 -19.23
N GLY A 16 15.10 12.01 -17.94
CA GLY A 16 15.00 13.11 -16.97
C GLY A 16 13.56 13.59 -16.75
N TRP A 17 12.57 12.71 -16.86
CA TRP A 17 11.14 13.04 -16.76
C TRP A 17 10.60 13.06 -15.33
N GLU A 18 11.43 12.84 -14.31
CA GLU A 18 10.95 12.72 -12.93
C GLU A 18 10.17 13.95 -12.48
N MET A 19 10.65 15.16 -12.79
CA MET A 19 9.99 16.41 -12.43
C MET A 19 8.60 16.59 -13.06
N ALA A 20 8.43 16.15 -14.30
CA ALA A 20 7.13 16.20 -14.96
C ALA A 20 6.11 15.30 -14.24
N PHE A 21 6.53 14.07 -13.92
CA PHE A 21 5.69 13.11 -13.20
C PHE A 21 5.42 13.51 -11.75
N ILE A 22 6.39 14.11 -11.04
CA ILE A 22 6.18 14.70 -9.70
C ILE A 22 5.04 15.72 -9.75
N ARG A 23 5.05 16.61 -10.74
CA ARG A 23 4.00 17.63 -10.91
C ARG A 23 2.64 16.99 -11.21
N SER A 24 2.59 16.02 -12.12
CA SER A 24 1.34 15.33 -12.46
C SER A 24 0.73 14.59 -11.27
N ILE A 25 1.53 13.85 -10.50
CA ILE A 25 1.05 13.17 -9.29
C ILE A 25 0.62 14.18 -8.24
N SER A 26 1.42 15.23 -8.01
CA SER A 26 1.09 16.27 -7.04
C SER A 26 -0.23 16.98 -7.39
N HIS A 27 -0.50 17.20 -8.68
CA HIS A 27 -1.75 17.78 -9.14
C HIS A 27 -2.97 16.87 -8.88
N ILE A 28 -2.82 15.55 -9.07
CA ILE A 28 -3.87 14.58 -8.72
C ILE A 28 -4.09 14.59 -7.21
N ARG A 29 -3.00 14.61 -6.43
CA ARG A 29 -3.05 14.66 -4.96
C ARG A 29 -3.74 15.92 -4.45
N GLU A 30 -3.55 17.07 -5.08
CA GLU A 30 -4.25 18.30 -4.70
C GLU A 30 -5.76 18.19 -4.90
N LYS A 31 -6.22 17.57 -5.99
CA LYS A 31 -7.65 17.31 -6.21
C LYS A 31 -8.22 16.37 -5.15
N GLU A 32 -7.49 15.31 -4.83
CA GLU A 32 -7.88 14.38 -3.77
C GLU A 32 -7.98 15.09 -2.41
N LEU A 33 -6.96 15.88 -2.06
CA LEU A 33 -6.90 16.64 -0.82
C LEU A 33 -8.02 17.68 -0.70
N GLU A 34 -8.52 18.24 -1.82
CA GLU A 34 -9.69 19.12 -1.81
C GLU A 34 -10.94 18.39 -1.30
N TYR A 35 -11.17 17.15 -1.74
CA TYR A 35 -12.25 16.30 -1.23
C TYR A 35 -12.04 15.95 0.24
N VAL A 36 -10.81 15.61 0.64
CA VAL A 36 -10.47 15.34 2.05
C VAL A 36 -10.76 16.57 2.92
N ARG A 37 -10.44 17.78 2.45
CA ARG A 37 -10.73 19.04 3.16
C ARG A 37 -12.24 19.29 3.29
N LYS A 38 -13.02 19.11 2.21
CA LYS A 38 -14.48 19.25 2.25
C LYS A 38 -15.11 18.24 3.23
N LYS A 39 -14.67 16.97 3.16
CA LYS A 39 -15.08 15.91 4.10
C LYS A 39 -14.72 16.27 5.55
N ALA A 40 -13.53 16.81 5.79
CA ALA A 40 -13.08 17.22 7.11
C ALA A 40 -13.97 18.33 7.71
N ILE A 41 -14.37 19.33 6.93
CA ILE A 41 -15.26 20.41 7.37
C ILE A 41 -16.64 19.85 7.72
N ILE A 42 -17.21 19.02 6.85
CA ILE A 42 -18.53 18.39 7.08
C ILE A 42 -18.50 17.55 8.35
N ASN A 43 -17.48 16.70 8.52
CA ASN A 43 -17.31 15.89 9.72
C ASN A 43 -17.17 16.74 10.98
N SER A 44 -16.45 17.86 10.92
CA SER A 44 -16.32 18.79 12.06
C SER A 44 -17.67 19.42 12.43
N ILE A 45 -18.53 19.71 11.45
CA ILE A 45 -19.90 20.21 11.71
C ILE A 45 -20.76 19.11 12.34
N LEU A 46 -20.73 17.89 11.79
CA LEU A 46 -21.51 16.76 12.30
C LEU A 46 -21.09 16.38 13.72
N GLU A 47 -19.79 16.42 14.04
CA GLU A 47 -19.28 16.15 15.39
C GLU A 47 -19.78 17.16 16.44
N VAL A 48 -20.17 18.37 16.04
CA VAL A 48 -20.79 19.37 16.92
C VAL A 48 -22.31 19.19 17.00
N LEU A 49 -22.97 18.90 15.88
CA LEU A 49 -24.43 18.79 15.81
C LEU A 49 -24.96 17.55 16.55
N VAL A 50 -24.30 16.40 16.40
CA VAL A 50 -24.81 15.13 16.96
C VAL A 50 -24.86 15.13 18.50
N PRO A 51 -23.86 15.67 19.23
CA PRO A 51 -23.96 15.86 20.68
C PRO A 51 -25.10 16.79 21.14
N LEU A 52 -25.56 17.71 20.28
CA LEU A 52 -26.65 18.65 20.61
C LEU A 52 -28.02 17.98 20.54
N THR A 53 -28.19 16.95 19.71
CA THR A 53 -29.48 16.26 19.52
C THR A 53 -30.11 15.75 20.83
N PRO A 54 -29.43 14.98 21.70
CA PRO A 54 -30.03 14.51 22.96
C PRO A 54 -30.25 15.64 23.96
N ILE A 55 -29.43 16.69 23.95
CA ILE A 55 -29.60 17.87 24.82
C ILE A 55 -30.89 18.60 24.45
N LEU A 56 -31.09 18.86 23.15
CA LEU A 56 -32.30 19.48 22.63
C LEU A 56 -33.52 18.61 22.92
N ALA A 57 -33.43 17.30 22.69
CA ALA A 57 -34.49 16.35 23.01
C ALA A 57 -34.86 16.36 24.50
N THR A 58 -33.87 16.49 25.39
CA THR A 58 -34.12 16.54 26.84
C THR A 58 -34.83 17.84 27.23
N ILE A 59 -34.36 18.98 26.71
CA ILE A 59 -34.97 20.29 26.96
C ILE A 59 -36.42 20.31 26.46
N THR A 60 -36.68 19.85 25.24
CA THR A 60 -38.03 19.82 24.68
C THR A 60 -38.94 18.88 25.46
N THR A 61 -38.45 17.70 25.86
CA THR A 61 -39.23 16.72 26.63
C THR A 61 -39.62 17.26 28.00
N PHE A 62 -38.67 17.83 28.76
CA PHE A 62 -38.97 18.39 30.07
C PHE A 62 -39.81 19.67 30.00
N SER A 63 -39.58 20.52 28.99
CA SER A 63 -40.39 21.72 28.79
C SER A 63 -41.84 21.35 28.46
N ALA A 64 -42.06 20.39 27.57
CA ALA A 64 -43.39 19.87 27.27
C ALA A 64 -44.05 19.24 28.50
N TYR A 65 -43.31 18.44 29.27
CA TYR A 65 -43.85 17.78 30.48
C TYR A 65 -44.38 18.78 31.52
N ILE A 66 -43.67 19.88 31.74
CA ILE A 66 -44.05 20.95 32.67
C ILE A 66 -45.21 21.78 32.11
N LEU A 67 -45.17 22.11 30.82
CA LEU A 67 -46.16 23.01 30.19
C LEU A 67 -47.53 22.36 29.93
N ILE A 68 -47.63 21.02 29.90
CA ILE A 68 -48.89 20.32 29.58
C ILE A 68 -49.89 20.33 30.75
N THR A 69 -49.45 20.28 32.01
CA THR A 69 -50.37 20.31 33.18
C THR A 69 -49.64 20.78 34.44
N ASP A 70 -50.22 21.73 35.18
CA ASP A 70 -49.66 22.28 36.42
C ASP A 70 -49.47 21.25 37.56
N SER A 71 -50.06 20.06 37.44
CA SER A 71 -49.91 18.94 38.38
C SER A 71 -48.64 18.10 38.17
N ASN A 72 -47.94 18.28 37.04
CA ASN A 72 -46.74 17.53 36.71
C ASN A 72 -45.50 18.15 37.38
N ALA A 73 -45.22 17.74 38.63
CA ALA A 73 -43.96 18.07 39.27
C ALA A 73 -42.80 17.24 38.68
N LEU A 74 -41.79 17.91 38.13
CA LEU A 74 -40.54 17.27 37.73
C LEU A 74 -39.75 16.86 38.99
N THR A 75 -39.89 15.60 39.38
CA THR A 75 -39.11 15.04 40.50
C THR A 75 -37.69 14.71 40.05
N ALA A 76 -36.73 14.79 40.97
CA ALA A 76 -35.33 14.45 40.72
C ALA A 76 -35.17 13.02 40.16
N GLU A 77 -35.95 12.06 40.67
CA GLU A 77 -35.98 10.68 40.18
C GLU A 77 -36.36 10.59 38.70
N LYS A 78 -37.47 11.24 38.28
CA LYS A 78 -37.92 11.25 36.88
C LYS A 78 -36.89 11.93 35.97
N ALA A 79 -36.30 13.04 36.42
CA ALA A 79 -35.30 13.77 35.67
C ALA A 79 -34.02 12.94 35.46
N PHE A 80 -33.50 12.28 36.51
CA PHE A 80 -32.28 11.47 36.42
C PHE A 80 -32.45 10.21 35.59
N VAL A 81 -33.57 9.50 35.73
CA VAL A 81 -33.86 8.33 34.89
C VAL A 81 -33.97 8.73 33.42
N SER A 82 -34.65 9.84 33.12
CA SER A 82 -34.82 10.33 31.74
C SER A 82 -33.49 10.80 31.13
N LEU A 83 -32.67 11.54 31.89
CA LEU A 83 -31.33 11.96 31.46
C LEU A 83 -30.41 10.76 31.21
N ALA A 84 -30.46 9.74 32.06
CA ALA A 84 -29.71 8.51 31.87
C ALA A 84 -30.13 7.80 30.57
N LEU A 85 -31.44 7.67 30.30
CA LEU A 85 -31.96 7.08 29.07
C LEU A 85 -31.53 7.87 27.81
N PHE A 86 -31.61 9.20 27.82
CA PHE A 86 -31.12 10.02 26.70
C PHE A 86 -29.61 9.91 26.51
N SER A 87 -28.85 9.75 27.60
CA SER A 87 -27.40 9.55 27.52
C SER A 87 -27.02 8.20 26.92
N LEU A 88 -27.81 7.15 27.16
CA LEU A 88 -27.65 5.82 26.57
C LEU A 88 -28.00 5.80 25.07
N LEU A 89 -28.92 6.66 24.61
CA LEU A 89 -29.31 6.77 23.21
C LEU A 89 -28.17 7.32 22.32
N ARG A 90 -27.32 8.18 22.86
CA ARG A 90 -26.26 8.88 22.11
C ARG A 90 -25.26 7.95 21.39
N PRO A 91 -24.63 6.95 22.05
CA PRO A 91 -23.72 6.02 21.38
C PRO A 91 -24.42 5.17 20.30
N ILE A 92 -25.72 4.88 20.47
CA ILE A 92 -26.53 4.13 19.50
C ILE A 92 -26.71 4.96 18.22
N LEU A 93 -27.08 6.24 18.35
CA LEU A 93 -27.24 7.15 17.21
C LEU A 93 -25.91 7.34 16.44
N ASN A 94 -24.79 7.47 17.15
CA ASN A 94 -23.47 7.58 16.52
C ASN A 94 -23.08 6.30 15.76
N SER A 95 -23.39 5.14 16.33
CA SER A 95 -23.06 3.85 15.71
C SER A 95 -23.88 3.60 14.45
N PHE A 96 -25.15 4.04 14.44
CA PHE A 96 -26.05 3.93 13.29
C PHE A 96 -25.47 4.59 12.03
N THR A 97 -24.91 5.80 12.15
CA THR A 97 -24.28 6.49 11.01
C THR A 97 -23.07 5.73 10.45
N ASN A 98 -22.24 5.16 11.33
CA ASN A 98 -21.08 4.37 10.90
C ASN A 98 -21.50 3.08 10.19
N VAL A 99 -22.52 2.39 10.70
CA VAL A 99 -23.08 1.19 10.06
C VAL A 99 -23.62 1.53 8.66
N LEU A 100 -24.32 2.65 8.51
CA LEU A 100 -24.86 3.08 7.21
C LEU A 100 -23.72 3.32 6.20
N ASN A 101 -22.67 4.05 6.59
CA ASN A 101 -21.53 4.31 5.72
C ASN A 101 -20.81 3.01 5.31
N ASN A 102 -20.50 2.15 6.28
CA ASN A 102 -19.84 0.86 6.00
C ASN A 102 -20.70 -0.04 5.11
N THR A 103 -22.03 0.02 5.24
CA THR A 103 -22.96 -0.71 4.37
C THR A 103 -22.91 -0.19 2.95
N VAL A 104 -22.87 1.14 2.74
CA VAL A 104 -22.74 1.73 1.40
C VAL A 104 -21.40 1.33 0.77
N ASP A 105 -20.30 1.42 1.52
CA ASP A 105 -18.97 1.03 1.04
C ASP A 105 -18.91 -0.47 0.69
N ALA A 106 -19.52 -1.32 1.52
CA ALA A 106 -19.66 -2.75 1.25
C ALA A 106 -20.48 -3.02 -0.02
N LEU A 107 -21.60 -2.31 -0.23
CA LEU A 107 -22.44 -2.45 -1.42
C LEU A 107 -21.69 -2.05 -2.70
N VAL A 108 -20.94 -0.94 -2.68
CA VAL A 108 -20.14 -0.51 -3.83
C VAL A 108 -19.01 -1.49 -4.11
N SER A 109 -18.36 -2.00 -3.06
CA SER A 109 -17.29 -2.99 -3.19
C SER A 109 -17.81 -4.31 -3.75
N ASN A 110 -18.99 -4.76 -3.28
CA ASN A 110 -19.65 -5.97 -3.76
C ASN A 110 -20.00 -5.85 -5.25
N LYS A 111 -20.51 -4.70 -5.70
CA LYS A 111 -20.76 -4.46 -7.14
C LYS A 111 -19.49 -4.56 -7.99
N ARG A 112 -18.35 -4.11 -7.48
CA ARG A 112 -17.06 -4.24 -8.20
C ARG A 112 -16.60 -5.69 -8.26
N LEU A 113 -16.73 -6.43 -7.16
CA LEU A 113 -16.40 -7.85 -7.10
C LEU A 113 -17.30 -8.67 -8.01
N GLU A 114 -18.62 -8.46 -7.96
CA GLU A 114 -19.61 -9.10 -8.84
C GLU A 114 -19.27 -8.85 -10.32
N LYS A 115 -19.00 -7.59 -10.70
CA LYS A 115 -18.58 -7.28 -12.06
C LYS A 115 -17.29 -7.99 -12.46
N PHE A 116 -16.33 -8.10 -11.54
CA PHE A 116 -15.05 -8.76 -11.82
C PHE A 116 -15.19 -10.28 -11.95
N LEU A 117 -15.99 -10.91 -11.07
CA LEU A 117 -16.23 -12.35 -11.05
C LEU A 117 -17.12 -12.82 -12.22
N ASN A 118 -17.99 -11.95 -12.74
CA ASN A 118 -18.83 -12.23 -13.89
C ASN A 118 -18.15 -11.90 -15.24
N ASN A 119 -16.84 -11.61 -15.26
CA ASN A 119 -16.13 -11.46 -16.51
C ASN A 119 -16.11 -12.78 -17.28
N GLU A 120 -16.08 -12.70 -18.61
CA GLU A 120 -16.00 -13.87 -19.47
C GLU A 120 -14.73 -14.67 -19.17
N GLU A 121 -14.90 -15.98 -19.01
CA GLU A 121 -13.81 -16.93 -18.81
C GLU A 121 -13.35 -17.50 -20.15
N ILE A 122 -12.08 -17.90 -20.20
CA ILE A 122 -11.51 -18.59 -21.35
C ILE A 122 -12.04 -20.02 -21.38
N ASP A 123 -12.50 -20.47 -22.55
CA ASP A 123 -13.02 -21.83 -22.72
C ASP A 123 -11.91 -22.87 -22.62
N SER A 124 -11.91 -23.64 -21.53
CA SER A 124 -10.98 -24.76 -21.32
C SER A 124 -11.09 -25.88 -22.38
N ASN A 125 -12.19 -25.95 -23.14
CA ASN A 125 -12.40 -26.90 -24.23
C ASN A 125 -12.08 -26.28 -25.61
N ALA A 126 -11.45 -25.10 -25.66
CA ALA A 126 -11.06 -24.49 -26.93
C ALA A 126 -10.07 -25.38 -27.72
N VAL A 127 -9.29 -26.20 -27.02
CA VAL A 127 -8.28 -27.10 -27.59
C VAL A 127 -8.63 -28.55 -27.22
N ASP A 128 -8.94 -29.35 -28.24
CA ASP A 128 -9.18 -30.79 -28.12
C ASP A 128 -7.85 -31.54 -27.94
N ARG A 129 -7.86 -32.72 -27.30
CA ARG A 129 -6.66 -33.56 -27.16
C ARG A 129 -6.82 -34.82 -28.00
N ILE A 130 -5.93 -35.02 -28.97
CA ILE A 130 -5.92 -36.18 -29.88
C ILE A 130 -4.61 -36.96 -29.68
N SER A 131 -4.62 -38.26 -29.93
CA SER A 131 -3.43 -39.11 -29.97
C SER A 131 -2.85 -39.19 -31.40
N ASP A 132 -1.80 -38.43 -31.70
CA ASP A 132 -0.98 -38.60 -32.90
C ASP A 132 0.50 -38.39 -32.57
N ASP A 133 1.38 -39.24 -33.13
CA ASP A 133 2.76 -39.47 -32.64
C ASP A 133 3.84 -38.78 -33.50
N SER A 134 3.49 -37.72 -34.24
CA SER A 134 4.45 -37.05 -35.13
C SER A 134 5.38 -36.09 -34.37
N SER A 135 6.66 -36.44 -34.27
CA SER A 135 7.72 -35.56 -33.76
C SER A 135 8.39 -34.78 -34.89
N SER A 136 8.33 -33.44 -34.86
CA SER A 136 8.97 -32.58 -35.87
C SER A 136 9.48 -31.26 -35.28
N LEU A 137 10.48 -30.66 -35.93
CA LEU A 137 10.92 -29.28 -35.67
C LEU A 137 10.33 -28.36 -36.73
N ILE A 138 9.34 -27.57 -36.35
CA ILE A 138 8.61 -26.62 -37.20
C ILE A 138 9.06 -25.21 -36.84
N ALA A 139 9.43 -24.41 -37.85
CA ALA A 139 9.73 -22.99 -37.66
C ALA A 139 8.57 -22.12 -38.15
N LEU A 140 8.22 -21.09 -37.39
CA LEU A 140 7.17 -20.15 -37.74
C LEU A 140 7.77 -18.75 -37.90
N VAL A 141 7.67 -18.21 -39.11
CA VAL A 141 8.42 -17.03 -39.58
C VAL A 141 7.47 -15.99 -40.18
N GLY A 142 7.82 -14.71 -40.05
CA GLY A 142 7.01 -13.61 -40.60
C GLY A 142 7.39 -12.25 -40.03
N MET A 143 6.88 -11.18 -40.64
CA MET A 143 7.15 -9.79 -40.22
C MET A 143 6.69 -9.51 -38.78
N VAL A 144 7.27 -8.49 -38.13
CA VAL A 144 6.82 -8.05 -36.80
C VAL A 144 5.33 -7.67 -36.86
N GLY A 145 4.53 -8.16 -35.91
CA GLY A 145 3.08 -7.91 -35.90
C GLY A 145 2.24 -8.85 -36.77
N SER A 146 2.82 -9.85 -37.45
CA SER A 146 2.07 -10.74 -38.34
C SER A 146 1.17 -11.78 -37.64
N GLY A 147 1.13 -11.83 -36.30
CA GLY A 147 0.30 -12.77 -35.53
C GLY A 147 0.99 -14.03 -35.02
N LYS A 148 2.32 -14.16 -35.15
CA LYS A 148 3.09 -15.35 -34.72
C LYS A 148 2.87 -15.75 -33.26
N SER A 149 3.03 -14.82 -32.33
CA SER A 149 2.81 -15.09 -30.90
C SER A 149 1.32 -15.29 -30.58
N SER A 150 0.41 -14.75 -31.41
CA SER A 150 -1.03 -15.03 -31.31
C SER A 150 -1.35 -16.48 -31.67
N ILE A 151 -0.67 -17.06 -32.67
CA ILE A 151 -0.81 -18.50 -32.99
C ILE A 151 -0.39 -19.37 -31.80
N LEU A 152 0.73 -19.03 -31.13
CA LEU A 152 1.12 -19.74 -29.91
C LEU A 152 0.09 -19.58 -28.78
N ALA A 153 -0.46 -18.38 -28.60
CA ALA A 153 -1.52 -18.14 -27.62
C ALA A 153 -2.79 -18.95 -27.94
N ALA A 154 -3.16 -19.08 -29.22
CA ALA A 154 -4.28 -19.92 -29.64
C ALA A 154 -4.02 -21.41 -29.36
N LEU A 155 -2.80 -21.92 -29.59
CA LEU A 155 -2.41 -23.29 -29.25
C LEU A 155 -2.43 -23.55 -27.74
N LEU A 156 -2.10 -22.55 -26.93
CA LEU A 156 -2.19 -22.62 -25.46
C LEU A 156 -3.64 -22.53 -24.94
N GLY A 157 -4.61 -22.25 -25.81
CA GLY A 157 -6.00 -21.99 -25.41
C GLY A 157 -6.20 -20.62 -24.77
N GLU A 158 -5.26 -19.68 -24.91
CA GLU A 158 -5.33 -18.33 -24.34
C GLU A 158 -6.07 -17.32 -25.23
N MET A 159 -6.74 -17.79 -26.28
CA MET A 159 -7.53 -16.98 -27.22
C MET A 159 -8.91 -17.58 -27.44
N ASN A 160 -9.90 -16.71 -27.63
CA ASN A 160 -11.28 -17.12 -27.89
C ASN A 160 -11.40 -17.71 -29.31
N LYS A 161 -11.73 -19.00 -29.38
CA LYS A 161 -12.00 -19.72 -30.63
C LYS A 161 -13.39 -19.34 -31.16
N VAL A 162 -13.47 -18.86 -32.40
CA VAL A 162 -14.76 -18.53 -33.05
C VAL A 162 -15.23 -19.69 -33.94
N HIS A 163 -14.35 -20.22 -34.81
CA HIS A 163 -14.62 -21.35 -35.70
C HIS A 163 -13.38 -22.26 -35.82
N GLY A 164 -13.58 -23.52 -36.22
CA GLY A 164 -12.51 -24.51 -36.39
C GLY A 164 -12.29 -25.43 -35.19
N CYS A 165 -11.29 -26.30 -35.29
CA CYS A 165 -10.84 -27.18 -34.21
C CYS A 165 -9.31 -27.06 -34.06
N VAL A 166 -8.82 -27.13 -32.83
CA VAL A 166 -7.39 -27.19 -32.49
C VAL A 166 -7.21 -28.45 -31.69
N SER A 167 -6.27 -29.30 -32.08
CA SER A 167 -6.06 -30.58 -31.42
C SER A 167 -4.60 -30.77 -31.04
N ILE A 168 -4.31 -31.05 -29.77
CA ILE A 168 -2.95 -31.16 -29.22
C ILE A 168 -2.75 -32.50 -28.50
N ASN A 169 -1.67 -33.21 -28.82
CA ASN A 169 -1.30 -34.46 -28.15
C ASN A 169 -0.18 -34.25 -27.13
N GLY A 170 -0.41 -34.60 -25.87
CA GLY A 170 0.62 -34.59 -24.83
C GLY A 170 0.78 -33.26 -24.09
N ASN A 171 1.80 -33.19 -23.23
CA ASN A 171 2.04 -32.03 -22.38
C ASN A 171 2.81 -30.93 -23.14
N ILE A 172 2.48 -29.67 -22.87
CA ILE A 172 3.12 -28.50 -23.48
C ILE A 172 4.14 -27.89 -22.51
N ALA A 173 5.32 -27.52 -23.02
CA ALA A 173 6.24 -26.60 -22.39
C ALA A 173 6.29 -25.30 -23.19
N TYR A 174 6.10 -24.16 -22.51
CA TYR A 174 6.10 -22.84 -23.15
C TYR A 174 7.28 -22.00 -22.68
N VAL A 175 8.00 -21.41 -23.63
CA VAL A 175 9.02 -20.40 -23.41
C VAL A 175 8.53 -19.08 -24.00
N PRO A 176 8.09 -18.12 -23.17
CA PRO A 176 7.60 -16.82 -23.64
C PRO A 176 8.74 -15.94 -24.20
N GLN A 177 8.37 -14.99 -25.06
CA GLN A 177 9.29 -13.97 -25.58
C GLN A 177 9.88 -13.12 -24.45
N THR A 178 9.06 -12.72 -23.49
CA THR A 178 9.51 -12.08 -22.25
C THR A 178 9.62 -13.13 -21.14
N ALA A 179 10.85 -13.53 -20.83
CA ALA A 179 11.11 -14.53 -19.80
C ALA A 179 10.55 -14.11 -18.44
N TRP A 180 9.70 -14.97 -17.86
CA TRP A 180 9.15 -14.80 -16.52
C TRP A 180 9.95 -15.61 -15.50
N ILE A 181 10.47 -14.94 -14.47
CA ILE A 181 11.29 -15.52 -13.40
C ILE A 181 10.61 -15.27 -12.06
N MET A 182 10.48 -16.33 -11.27
CA MET A 182 9.86 -16.31 -9.96
C MET A 182 10.81 -15.74 -8.91
N ASN A 183 10.25 -15.15 -7.85
CA ASN A 183 11.00 -14.65 -6.71
C ASN A 183 11.43 -15.79 -5.75
N THR A 184 12.23 -16.72 -6.27
CA THR A 184 12.78 -17.88 -5.56
C THR A 184 14.25 -18.10 -5.96
N THR A 185 14.86 -19.21 -5.55
CA THR A 185 16.21 -19.57 -5.99
C THR A 185 16.23 -19.88 -7.49
N LEU A 186 17.41 -19.77 -8.13
CA LEU A 186 17.57 -20.15 -9.54
C LEU A 186 17.21 -21.62 -9.76
N ARG A 187 17.63 -22.51 -8.84
CA ARG A 187 17.26 -23.92 -8.87
C ARG A 187 15.74 -24.11 -8.86
N GLU A 188 15.03 -23.50 -7.92
CA GLU A 188 13.57 -23.64 -7.82
C GLU A 188 12.86 -23.09 -9.06
N ASN A 189 13.41 -22.03 -9.66
CA ASN A 189 12.94 -21.52 -10.94
C ASN A 189 13.03 -22.54 -12.07
N ILE A 190 14.09 -23.35 -12.14
CA ILE A 190 14.27 -24.37 -13.18
C ILE A 190 13.44 -25.61 -12.87
N LEU A 191 13.44 -26.09 -11.63
CA LEU A 191 12.69 -27.27 -11.21
C LEU A 191 11.19 -27.08 -11.36
N PHE A 192 10.71 -25.86 -11.05
CA PHE A 192 9.31 -25.49 -11.12
C PHE A 192 8.42 -26.54 -10.46
N GLY A 193 8.73 -26.89 -9.20
CA GLY A 193 8.01 -27.87 -8.38
C GLY A 193 8.14 -29.34 -8.78
N ARG A 194 9.12 -29.70 -9.61
CA ARG A 194 9.52 -31.11 -9.83
C ARG A 194 10.65 -31.52 -8.89
N ASP A 195 10.79 -32.83 -8.72
CA ASP A 195 11.87 -33.42 -7.92
C ASP A 195 13.24 -33.10 -8.53
N PHE A 196 14.23 -32.89 -7.65
CA PHE A 196 15.59 -32.57 -8.05
C PHE A 196 16.38 -33.83 -8.45
N ASP A 197 16.49 -34.07 -9.74
CA ASP A 197 17.47 -34.99 -10.35
C ASP A 197 18.74 -34.23 -10.76
N ILE A 198 19.86 -34.55 -10.08
CA ILE A 198 21.17 -33.95 -10.29
C ILE A 198 21.73 -34.18 -11.70
N ASN A 199 21.51 -35.36 -12.29
CA ASN A 199 22.11 -35.73 -13.58
C ASN A 199 21.42 -34.96 -14.71
N LEU A 200 20.09 -35.00 -14.71
CA LEU A 200 19.27 -34.25 -15.67
C LEU A 200 19.49 -32.74 -15.52
N TYR A 201 19.58 -32.24 -14.28
CA TYR A 201 19.81 -30.83 -14.00
C TYR A 201 21.14 -30.36 -14.58
N ASN A 202 22.26 -31.05 -14.29
CA ASN A 202 23.57 -30.69 -14.81
C ASN A 202 23.63 -30.74 -16.34
N GLN A 203 23.01 -31.77 -16.94
CA GLN A 203 22.92 -31.90 -18.40
C GLN A 203 22.19 -30.71 -19.05
N ILE A 204 21.09 -30.24 -18.43
CA ILE A 204 20.33 -29.09 -18.91
C ILE A 204 21.11 -27.78 -18.71
N ILE A 205 21.77 -27.60 -17.57
CA ILE A 205 22.62 -26.43 -17.31
C ILE A 205 23.74 -26.30 -18.36
N ASP A 206 24.40 -27.41 -18.69
CA ASP A 206 25.43 -27.48 -19.73
C ASP A 206 24.87 -27.15 -21.12
N ALA A 207 23.73 -27.76 -21.47
CA ALA A 207 23.11 -27.57 -22.78
C ALA A 207 22.57 -26.14 -22.99
N CYS A 208 22.07 -25.50 -21.94
CA CYS A 208 21.66 -24.10 -21.95
C CYS A 208 22.82 -23.11 -21.77
N ALA A 209 24.07 -23.58 -21.65
CA ALA A 209 25.26 -22.76 -21.39
C ALA A 209 25.13 -21.85 -20.16
N LEU A 210 24.53 -22.36 -19.07
CA LEU A 210 24.31 -21.59 -17.84
C LEU A 210 25.47 -21.66 -16.84
N ASN A 211 26.47 -22.53 -17.05
CA ASN A 211 27.60 -22.70 -16.11
C ASN A 211 28.33 -21.39 -15.77
N GLN A 212 28.67 -20.61 -16.80
CA GLN A 212 29.37 -19.35 -16.61
C GLN A 212 28.51 -18.34 -15.83
N ASP A 213 27.19 -18.37 -16.00
CA ASP A 213 26.27 -17.50 -15.26
C ASP A 213 26.15 -17.93 -13.80
N LEU A 214 26.12 -19.24 -13.53
CA LEU A 214 26.10 -19.77 -12.18
C LEU A 214 27.37 -19.41 -11.40
N ASP A 215 28.53 -19.43 -12.05
CA ASP A 215 29.81 -19.09 -11.42
C ASP A 215 29.93 -17.61 -11.06
N MET A 216 29.16 -16.73 -11.72
CA MET A 216 29.07 -15.31 -11.37
C MET A 216 28.19 -15.05 -10.15
N LEU A 217 27.32 -16.01 -9.78
CA LEU A 217 26.40 -15.84 -8.66
C LEU A 217 27.05 -16.29 -7.34
N PRO A 218 26.85 -15.54 -6.23
CA PRO A 218 27.54 -15.77 -4.97
C PRO A 218 27.26 -17.15 -4.35
N ALA A 219 26.04 -17.68 -4.53
CA ALA A 219 25.63 -19.00 -4.04
C ALA A 219 25.30 -19.96 -5.20
N ARG A 220 25.84 -19.70 -6.40
CA ARG A 220 25.53 -20.44 -7.64
C ARG A 220 24.02 -20.58 -7.83
N ASP A 221 23.50 -21.81 -7.94
CA ASP A 221 22.10 -22.12 -8.22
C ASP A 221 21.16 -21.93 -7.02
N GLN A 222 21.69 -21.85 -5.80
CA GLN A 222 20.94 -21.51 -4.58
C GLN A 222 20.74 -20.00 -4.40
N THR A 223 21.28 -19.18 -5.29
CA THR A 223 21.11 -17.73 -5.21
C THR A 223 19.65 -17.34 -5.45
N GLU A 224 19.11 -16.51 -4.55
CA GLU A 224 17.80 -15.87 -4.75
C GLU A 224 17.90 -14.79 -5.83
N ILE A 225 17.10 -14.92 -6.89
CA ILE A 225 17.22 -14.05 -8.08
C ILE A 225 16.46 -12.72 -7.88
N GLY A 226 15.55 -12.66 -6.91
CA GLY A 226 14.75 -11.48 -6.62
C GLY A 226 13.56 -11.31 -7.57
N GLU A 227 12.67 -10.37 -7.25
CA GLU A 227 11.45 -10.11 -8.02
C GLU A 227 11.79 -9.75 -9.49
N LYS A 228 11.08 -10.37 -10.45
CA LYS A 228 11.30 -10.23 -11.92
C LYS A 228 12.70 -10.62 -12.41
N GLY A 229 13.47 -11.31 -11.58
CA GLY A 229 14.79 -11.79 -11.93
C GLY A 229 15.82 -10.67 -12.17
N ILE A 230 15.77 -9.59 -11.38
CA ILE A 230 16.54 -8.36 -11.63
C ILE A 230 18.06 -8.55 -11.64
N ASN A 231 18.54 -9.61 -10.98
CA ASN A 231 19.95 -9.96 -10.91
C ASN A 231 20.46 -10.62 -12.22
N LEU A 232 19.59 -10.85 -13.21
CA LEU A 232 19.91 -11.51 -14.47
C LEU A 232 19.74 -10.58 -15.67
N SER A 233 20.63 -10.71 -16.65
CA SER A 233 20.51 -10.08 -17.96
C SER A 233 19.32 -10.64 -18.77
N GLY A 234 18.94 -9.96 -19.86
CA GLY A 234 17.88 -10.44 -20.77
C GLY A 234 18.14 -11.87 -21.26
N GLY A 235 19.33 -12.12 -21.82
CA GLY A 235 19.74 -13.44 -22.30
C GLY A 235 19.85 -14.49 -21.18
N GLN A 236 20.28 -14.11 -19.97
CA GLN A 236 20.30 -15.02 -18.82
C GLN A 236 18.89 -15.45 -18.41
N ARG A 237 17.95 -14.50 -18.29
CA ARG A 237 16.55 -14.82 -17.97
C ARG A 237 15.93 -15.75 -19.00
N GLN A 238 16.23 -15.53 -20.28
CA GLN A 238 15.70 -16.38 -21.34
C GLN A 238 16.29 -17.80 -21.32
N ARG A 239 17.59 -17.94 -21.02
CA ARG A 239 18.22 -19.25 -20.80
C ARG A 239 17.67 -19.99 -19.59
N VAL A 240 17.38 -19.30 -18.48
CA VAL A 240 16.72 -19.91 -17.31
C VAL A 240 15.29 -20.35 -17.65
N SER A 241 14.54 -19.54 -18.40
CA SER A 241 13.20 -19.89 -18.88
C SER A 241 13.22 -21.11 -19.82
N LEU A 242 14.24 -21.21 -20.69
CA LEU A 242 14.46 -22.37 -21.54
C LEU A 242 14.83 -23.61 -20.71
N ALA A 243 15.74 -23.48 -19.74
CA ALA A 243 16.11 -24.58 -18.84
C ALA A 243 14.91 -25.12 -18.06
N ARG A 244 14.01 -24.24 -17.59
CA ARG A 244 12.73 -24.63 -16.97
C ARG A 244 11.87 -25.48 -17.91
N ALA A 245 11.73 -25.04 -19.17
CA ALA A 245 10.98 -25.80 -20.17
C ALA A 245 11.59 -27.20 -20.38
N LEU A 246 12.91 -27.31 -20.51
CA LEU A 246 13.60 -28.60 -20.68
C LEU A 246 13.42 -29.53 -19.48
N TYR A 247 13.50 -28.98 -18.27
CA TYR A 247 13.33 -29.77 -17.03
C TYR A 247 11.90 -30.33 -16.90
N SER A 248 10.92 -29.64 -17.50
CA SER A 248 9.54 -30.11 -17.55
C SER A 248 9.33 -31.35 -18.44
N ASN A 249 10.33 -31.78 -19.22
CA ASN A 249 10.28 -33.00 -20.05
C ASN A 249 8.92 -33.20 -20.76
N ALA A 250 8.43 -32.15 -21.41
CA ALA A 250 7.14 -32.14 -22.10
C ALA A 250 7.20 -32.87 -23.44
N ASP A 251 6.07 -33.05 -24.09
CA ASP A 251 5.96 -33.67 -25.42
C ASP A 251 6.07 -32.64 -26.54
N ILE A 252 5.51 -31.45 -26.30
CA ILE A 252 5.48 -30.33 -27.22
C ILE A 252 6.18 -29.12 -26.60
N TYR A 253 7.08 -28.50 -27.35
CA TYR A 253 7.80 -27.29 -26.93
C TYR A 253 7.42 -26.11 -27.83
N LEU A 254 6.81 -25.10 -27.24
CA LEU A 254 6.46 -23.84 -27.89
C LEU A 254 7.50 -22.78 -27.51
N LEU A 255 8.32 -22.36 -28.46
CA LEU A 255 9.44 -21.44 -28.25
C LEU A 255 9.15 -20.10 -28.93
N ASP A 256 8.78 -19.09 -28.16
CA ASP A 256 8.43 -17.75 -28.67
C ASP A 256 9.68 -16.85 -28.69
N ASP A 257 10.38 -16.84 -29.83
CA ASP A 257 11.58 -16.01 -30.06
C ASP A 257 12.66 -16.18 -28.98
N SER A 258 12.85 -17.42 -28.51
CA SER A 258 13.72 -17.77 -27.38
C SER A 258 15.21 -17.44 -27.54
N LEU A 259 15.66 -17.12 -28.75
CA LEU A 259 17.07 -16.89 -29.08
C LEU A 259 17.41 -15.40 -29.33
N SER A 260 16.43 -14.50 -29.38
CA SER A 260 16.67 -13.11 -29.81
C SER A 260 17.41 -12.25 -28.78
N ALA A 261 17.27 -12.54 -27.47
CA ALA A 261 17.98 -11.81 -26.42
C ALA A 261 19.36 -12.43 -26.07
N VAL A 262 19.78 -13.48 -26.78
CA VAL A 262 21.01 -14.24 -26.49
C VAL A 262 22.05 -13.98 -27.58
N ASP A 263 23.33 -13.90 -27.20
CA ASP A 263 24.43 -13.67 -28.16
C ASP A 263 24.47 -14.77 -29.22
N ALA A 264 24.81 -14.43 -30.47
CA ALA A 264 24.75 -15.36 -31.60
C ALA A 264 25.54 -16.67 -31.39
N HIS A 265 26.69 -16.61 -30.70
CA HIS A 265 27.49 -17.79 -30.38
C HIS A 265 26.77 -18.71 -29.38
N VAL A 266 26.24 -18.13 -28.30
CA VAL A 266 25.47 -18.85 -27.28
C VAL A 266 24.17 -19.40 -27.89
N GLY A 267 23.48 -18.61 -28.73
CA GLY A 267 22.30 -19.04 -29.47
C GLY A 267 22.59 -20.22 -30.39
N THR A 268 23.74 -20.23 -31.08
CA THR A 268 24.16 -21.37 -31.92
C THR A 268 24.45 -22.62 -31.08
N HIS A 269 25.08 -22.47 -29.91
CA HIS A 269 25.29 -23.58 -28.96
C HIS A 269 23.97 -24.15 -28.46
N ILE A 270 23.05 -23.30 -28.00
CA ILE A 270 21.71 -23.70 -27.55
C ILE A 270 20.95 -24.39 -28.69
N PHE A 271 20.99 -23.82 -29.89
CA PHE A 271 20.32 -24.45 -31.03
C PHE A 271 20.92 -25.83 -31.32
N LYS A 272 22.23 -26.01 -31.25
CA LYS A 272 22.87 -27.31 -31.51
C LYS A 272 22.61 -28.34 -30.39
N SER A 273 22.68 -27.91 -29.14
CA SER A 273 22.64 -28.77 -27.96
C SER A 273 21.23 -29.03 -27.42
N VAL A 274 20.27 -28.16 -27.73
CA VAL A 274 18.89 -28.23 -27.22
C VAL A 274 17.88 -28.40 -28.34
N ILE A 275 17.73 -27.38 -29.20
CA ILE A 275 16.56 -27.23 -30.10
C ILE A 275 16.69 -28.08 -31.36
N GLY A 276 17.90 -28.17 -31.91
CA GLY A 276 18.18 -28.77 -33.21
C GLY A 276 18.06 -30.30 -33.23
N PRO A 277 18.30 -30.93 -34.39
CA PRO A 277 18.06 -32.37 -34.59
C PRO A 277 18.98 -33.28 -33.75
N LYS A 278 20.12 -32.75 -33.27
CA LYS A 278 21.06 -33.48 -32.40
C LYS A 278 20.99 -33.03 -30.93
N GLY A 279 20.03 -32.18 -30.59
CA GLY A 279 19.88 -31.62 -29.24
C GLY A 279 19.08 -32.52 -28.30
N LEU A 280 18.94 -32.07 -27.05
CA LEU A 280 18.17 -32.76 -26.00
C LEU A 280 16.69 -32.97 -26.36
N LEU A 281 16.12 -32.10 -27.19
CA LEU A 281 14.73 -32.20 -27.63
C LEU A 281 14.54 -33.07 -28.87
N ASN A 282 15.53 -33.86 -29.25
CA ASN A 282 15.38 -34.81 -30.34
C ASN A 282 14.27 -35.83 -30.03
N GLY A 283 13.42 -36.11 -31.02
CA GLY A 283 12.22 -36.96 -30.86
C GLY A 283 11.03 -36.27 -30.19
N LYS A 284 11.12 -34.99 -29.82
CA LYS A 284 10.00 -34.19 -29.31
C LYS A 284 9.50 -33.19 -30.36
N THR A 285 8.22 -32.81 -30.27
CA THR A 285 7.61 -31.82 -31.16
C THR A 285 8.01 -30.42 -30.71
N ARG A 286 8.51 -29.61 -31.64
CA ARG A 286 9.08 -28.29 -31.36
C ARG A 286 8.54 -27.29 -32.35
N LEU A 287 7.86 -26.28 -31.86
CA LEU A 287 7.43 -25.12 -32.65
C LEU A 287 8.27 -23.91 -32.25
N LEU A 288 9.17 -23.51 -33.15
CA LEU A 288 10.08 -22.39 -32.96
C LEU A 288 9.57 -21.16 -33.73
N VAL A 289 9.05 -20.17 -33.00
CA VAL A 289 8.85 -18.83 -33.54
C VAL A 289 10.19 -18.12 -33.47
N THR A 290 10.68 -17.61 -34.59
CA THR A 290 11.96 -16.90 -34.64
C THR A 290 11.94 -15.79 -35.69
N HIS A 291 12.55 -14.66 -35.33
CA HIS A 291 12.91 -13.63 -36.31
C HIS A 291 14.27 -13.90 -36.98
N GLY A 292 15.10 -14.76 -36.38
CA GLY A 292 16.42 -15.13 -36.89
C GLY A 292 16.35 -16.21 -37.98
N VAL A 293 17.04 -15.95 -39.09
CA VAL A 293 17.10 -16.81 -40.29
C VAL A 293 18.11 -17.96 -40.15
N SER A 294 19.11 -17.81 -39.28
CA SER A 294 20.35 -18.60 -39.23
C SER A 294 20.13 -20.11 -39.01
N HIS A 295 18.94 -20.51 -38.59
CA HIS A 295 18.62 -21.87 -38.18
C HIS A 295 17.46 -22.49 -38.97
N LEU A 296 16.85 -21.74 -39.89
CA LEU A 296 15.71 -22.20 -40.70
C LEU A 296 16.05 -23.42 -41.56
N GLN A 297 17.26 -23.48 -42.13
CA GLN A 297 17.74 -24.61 -42.93
C GLN A 297 17.75 -25.96 -42.20
N LYS A 298 17.76 -25.95 -40.86
CA LYS A 298 17.83 -27.16 -40.04
C LYS A 298 16.46 -27.61 -39.53
N CYS A 299 15.40 -26.88 -39.86
CA CYS A 299 14.02 -27.21 -39.49
C CYS A 299 13.45 -28.20 -40.52
N ASN A 300 12.55 -29.08 -40.05
CA ASN A 300 11.88 -30.04 -40.92
C ASN A 300 10.86 -29.35 -41.84
N ASP A 301 10.15 -28.38 -41.27
CA ASP A 301 9.11 -27.62 -41.96
C ASP A 301 9.14 -26.15 -41.50
N ILE A 302 8.76 -25.25 -42.39
CA ILE A 302 8.72 -23.81 -42.14
C ILE A 302 7.35 -23.29 -42.55
N MET A 303 6.67 -22.57 -41.66
CA MET A 303 5.39 -21.91 -41.91
C MET A 303 5.58 -20.40 -41.95
N ILE A 304 5.15 -19.78 -43.05
CA ILE A 304 5.26 -18.33 -43.26
C ILE A 304 3.93 -17.68 -42.95
N VAL A 305 3.94 -16.73 -42.00
CA VAL A 305 2.76 -16.01 -41.54
C VAL A 305 2.83 -14.54 -41.92
N SER A 306 1.84 -14.08 -42.67
CA SER A 306 1.66 -12.68 -43.07
C SER A 306 0.21 -12.27 -42.85
N GLU A 307 -0.02 -11.07 -42.32
CA GLU A 307 -1.36 -10.50 -42.08
C GLU A 307 -2.34 -11.42 -41.32
N GLY A 308 -1.81 -12.30 -40.44
CA GLY A 308 -2.61 -13.24 -39.66
C GLY A 308 -2.97 -14.55 -40.37
N GLU A 309 -2.47 -14.77 -41.59
CA GLU A 309 -2.70 -15.98 -42.37
C GLU A 309 -1.41 -16.77 -42.63
N ILE A 310 -1.52 -18.10 -42.74
CA ILE A 310 -0.40 -18.95 -43.19
C ILE A 310 -0.39 -18.91 -44.72
N VAL A 311 0.62 -18.23 -45.28
CA VAL A 311 0.70 -17.97 -46.72
C VAL A 311 1.38 -19.11 -47.46
N ASP A 312 2.40 -19.72 -46.86
CA ASP A 312 3.13 -20.85 -47.46
C ASP A 312 3.72 -21.75 -46.36
N HIS A 313 3.93 -23.02 -46.68
CA HIS A 313 4.59 -23.99 -45.81
C HIS A 313 5.37 -25.04 -46.60
N GLY A 314 6.43 -25.60 -46.02
CA GLY A 314 7.27 -26.61 -46.64
C GLY A 314 8.71 -26.61 -46.14
N SER A 315 9.54 -27.46 -46.75
CA SER A 315 10.97 -27.50 -46.44
C SER A 315 11.67 -26.22 -46.90
N PHE A 316 12.80 -25.89 -46.27
CA PHE A 316 13.58 -24.69 -46.62
C PHE A 316 13.95 -24.62 -48.11
N ASN A 317 14.36 -25.75 -48.69
CA ASN A 317 14.79 -25.80 -50.09
C ASN A 317 13.60 -25.61 -51.04
N ASP A 318 12.44 -26.17 -50.71
CA ASP A 318 11.24 -26.05 -51.54
C ASP A 318 10.69 -24.62 -51.50
N LEU A 319 10.64 -24.01 -50.31
CA LEU A 319 10.17 -22.64 -50.14
C LEU A 319 11.13 -21.62 -50.74
N MET A 320 12.45 -21.87 -50.72
CA MET A 320 13.42 -21.01 -51.41
C MET A 320 13.23 -21.00 -52.93
N LEU A 321 12.65 -22.05 -53.53
CA LEU A 321 12.35 -22.09 -54.95
C LEU A 321 10.97 -21.51 -55.29
N ARG A 322 9.99 -21.72 -54.40
CA ARG A 322 8.57 -21.41 -54.66
C ARG A 322 8.10 -20.07 -54.11
N SER A 323 8.59 -19.67 -52.94
CA SER A 323 8.04 -18.55 -52.17
C SER A 323 8.88 -17.29 -52.33
N LYS A 324 8.38 -16.34 -53.12
CA LYS A 324 8.99 -15.01 -53.23
C LYS A 324 8.97 -14.26 -51.90
N ILE A 325 7.97 -14.52 -51.06
CA ILE A 325 7.82 -13.91 -49.73
C ILE A 325 8.95 -14.34 -48.80
N LEU A 326 9.36 -15.62 -48.84
CA LEU A 326 10.52 -16.06 -48.08
C LEU A 326 11.79 -15.38 -48.57
N GLN A 327 11.99 -15.31 -49.89
CA GLN A 327 13.15 -14.63 -50.48
C GLN A 327 13.20 -13.15 -50.11
N ASP A 328 12.07 -12.44 -50.21
CA ASP A 328 11.94 -11.03 -49.83
C ASP A 328 12.13 -10.84 -48.32
N PHE A 329 11.64 -11.77 -47.49
CA PHE A 329 11.87 -11.78 -46.05
C PHE A 329 13.35 -11.96 -45.71
N LEU A 330 14.03 -12.91 -46.34
CA LEU A 330 15.48 -13.11 -46.17
C LEU A 330 16.27 -11.87 -46.62
N HIS A 331 15.89 -11.30 -47.77
CA HIS A 331 16.55 -10.12 -48.31
C HIS A 331 16.30 -8.87 -47.46
N SER A 332 15.11 -8.71 -46.88
CA SER A 332 14.78 -7.62 -45.94
C SER A 332 15.47 -7.77 -44.59
N ILE A 333 15.78 -8.99 -44.15
CA ILE A 333 16.59 -9.23 -42.96
C ILE A 333 18.06 -8.94 -43.23
N ASP A 334 18.58 -9.32 -44.40
CA ASP A 334 19.97 -9.00 -44.76
C ASP A 334 20.17 -7.49 -44.96
N THR A 335 19.21 -6.80 -45.58
CA THR A 335 19.24 -5.32 -45.66
C THR A 335 19.01 -4.67 -44.31
N SER A 336 18.10 -5.16 -43.46
CA SER A 336 17.89 -4.60 -42.12
C SER A 336 19.01 -4.93 -41.13
N ASN A 337 19.76 -6.02 -41.31
CA ASN A 337 21.00 -6.27 -40.56
C ASN A 337 22.12 -5.35 -41.04
N ALA A 338 22.24 -5.14 -42.37
CA ALA A 338 23.17 -4.16 -42.94
C ALA A 338 22.83 -2.71 -42.53
N GLU A 339 21.54 -2.37 -42.49
CA GLU A 339 21.02 -1.09 -42.03
C GLU A 339 21.08 -0.99 -40.50
N ARG A 340 20.87 -2.04 -39.70
CA ARG A 340 21.09 -2.00 -38.23
C ARG A 340 22.54 -1.73 -37.86
N SER A 341 23.50 -2.10 -38.72
CA SER A 341 24.89 -1.66 -38.62
C SER A 341 25.13 -0.20 -39.07
N GLN A 342 24.20 0.45 -39.79
CA GLN A 342 24.33 1.84 -40.30
C GLN A 342 23.34 2.86 -39.66
N HIS A 343 22.21 2.41 -39.09
CA HIS A 343 21.06 3.20 -38.61
C HIS A 343 20.92 3.19 -37.08
N ARG A 344 21.94 2.78 -36.33
CA ARG A 344 22.01 3.04 -34.88
C ARG A 344 22.08 4.53 -34.49
N GLY A 345 21.88 5.44 -35.44
CA GLY A 345 21.93 6.88 -35.18
C GLY A 345 21.15 7.70 -36.20
N ASN A 346 19.87 7.42 -36.44
CA ASN A 346 18.93 8.39 -36.99
C ASN A 346 17.51 7.84 -36.83
N ASP A 347 16.80 8.26 -35.78
CA ASP A 347 15.34 8.40 -35.78
C ASP A 347 14.92 9.12 -34.49
N LEU A 348 14.91 10.45 -34.57
CA LEU A 348 14.15 11.31 -33.66
C LEU A 348 13.61 12.48 -34.49
N ALA A 349 12.34 12.39 -34.86
CA ALA A 349 11.64 13.44 -35.58
C ALA A 349 10.41 13.90 -34.76
N TYR A 350 10.49 15.15 -34.34
CA TYR A 350 9.42 16.12 -34.06
C TYR A 350 8.38 15.83 -32.97
N VAL A 351 8.54 16.52 -31.84
CA VAL A 351 7.43 16.97 -30.99
C VAL A 351 7.52 18.49 -30.84
N ASN A 352 6.45 19.17 -31.26
CA ASN A 352 6.31 20.62 -31.29
C ASN A 352 6.48 21.26 -29.90
N HIS A 353 7.25 22.34 -29.85
CA HIS A 353 7.36 23.22 -28.69
C HIS A 353 6.13 24.12 -28.53
N TYR A 354 5.57 24.15 -27.32
CA TYR A 354 4.75 25.27 -26.83
C TYR A 354 5.63 26.17 -25.94
N PRO A 355 5.43 27.50 -25.95
CA PRO A 355 6.28 28.43 -25.22
C PRO A 355 5.96 28.42 -23.71
N LEU A 356 7.01 28.28 -22.90
CA LEU A 356 6.99 28.56 -21.47
C LEU A 356 6.86 30.08 -21.26
N ASN A 357 5.77 30.52 -20.63
CA ASN A 357 5.77 31.78 -19.89
C ASN A 357 4.79 31.71 -18.70
N SER A 358 5.36 31.49 -17.51
CA SER A 358 4.99 32.10 -16.23
C SER A 358 5.65 31.27 -15.12
N PHE A 359 6.86 31.69 -14.78
CA PHE A 359 7.60 31.19 -13.64
C PHE A 359 6.96 31.70 -12.35
N ILE A 360 6.52 30.79 -11.47
CA ILE A 360 6.38 31.08 -10.04
C ILE A 360 7.55 30.39 -9.35
N VAL A 361 8.50 31.20 -8.92
CA VAL A 361 9.60 30.84 -8.03
C VAL A 361 8.99 30.55 -6.67
N LEU A 362 9.06 29.31 -6.20
CA LEU A 362 8.88 28.99 -4.79
C LEU A 362 10.24 29.19 -4.11
N GLU A 363 10.42 30.36 -3.49
CA GLU A 363 11.53 30.64 -2.58
C GLU A 363 11.50 29.64 -1.41
N THR A 364 12.49 28.76 -1.40
CA THR A 364 12.89 27.96 -0.23
C THR A 364 13.89 28.77 0.59
N SER A 365 13.41 29.65 1.46
CA SER A 365 14.23 30.22 2.54
C SER A 365 13.35 30.58 3.73
N ARG A 366 13.17 29.63 4.65
CA ARG A 366 12.93 29.95 6.06
C ARG A 366 13.46 28.82 6.93
N SER A 367 14.53 29.17 7.64
CA SER A 367 15.21 28.42 8.68
C SER A 367 14.23 27.97 9.76
N VAL A 368 14.39 26.71 10.16
CA VAL A 368 13.81 26.13 11.36
C VAL A 368 14.59 26.64 12.57
N PRO A 369 13.97 27.20 13.63
CA PRO A 369 14.65 27.40 14.91
C PRO A 369 14.47 26.17 15.80
N THR A 370 15.61 25.62 16.24
CA THR A 370 15.74 24.58 17.25
C THR A 370 16.07 25.21 18.62
N THR A 371 15.11 25.17 19.57
CA THR A 371 15.25 25.20 21.06
C THR A 371 15.95 26.40 21.75
N PRO A 372 16.00 26.52 23.10
CA PRO A 372 14.97 26.50 24.17
C PRO A 372 15.01 27.79 25.06
N LEU A 373 14.06 27.92 26.01
CA LEU A 373 14.05 28.76 27.25
C LEU A 373 14.84 30.08 27.33
N GLU A 374 14.13 31.20 27.53
CA GLU A 374 14.28 32.21 28.63
C GLU A 374 13.60 33.53 28.23
N LEU A 375 12.58 33.95 28.98
CA LEU A 375 12.24 35.36 29.21
C LEU A 375 11.13 35.44 30.27
N VAL A 376 11.55 35.30 31.53
CA VAL A 376 10.88 35.88 32.69
C VAL A 376 11.38 37.32 32.80
N SER A 377 10.49 38.31 32.68
CA SER A 377 10.38 39.39 33.66
C SER A 377 9.35 40.44 33.23
N ASN A 378 8.54 40.84 34.22
CA ASN A 378 7.82 42.10 34.41
C ASN A 378 6.32 42.22 34.07
N PRO A 379 5.59 43.01 34.90
CA PRO A 379 4.45 42.49 35.65
C PRO A 379 3.16 43.24 35.33
N LEU A 380 2.11 42.50 34.95
CA LEU A 380 0.78 43.06 34.65
C LEU A 380 -0.37 42.20 35.20
N GLU A 381 -0.15 41.52 36.33
CA GLU A 381 -1.16 40.68 37.01
C GLU A 381 -1.67 41.22 38.35
N ALA A 382 -1.55 42.53 38.61
CA ALA A 382 -1.93 43.13 39.90
C ALA A 382 -3.09 44.15 39.84
N LYS A 383 -3.99 44.10 38.86
CA LYS A 383 -5.08 45.10 38.75
C LYS A 383 -6.50 44.56 38.61
N TRP A 384 -6.69 43.25 38.47
CA TRP A 384 -8.02 42.65 38.26
C TRP A 384 -8.53 41.88 39.48
N ALA A 385 -7.68 41.63 40.49
CA ALA A 385 -8.05 40.95 41.73
C ALA A 385 -8.70 41.87 42.79
N ASP A 386 -8.49 43.19 42.72
CA ASP A 386 -9.03 44.14 43.70
C ASP A 386 -10.42 44.68 43.38
N GLN A 387 -10.88 44.55 42.13
CA GLN A 387 -12.21 45.01 41.72
C GLN A 387 -13.35 44.01 42.00
N MET A 388 -13.04 42.80 42.50
CA MET A 388 -14.05 41.80 42.89
C MET A 388 -14.29 41.69 44.40
N LYS A 389 -13.59 42.47 45.23
CA LYS A 389 -13.73 42.39 46.70
C LYS A 389 -14.73 43.38 47.32
N THR A 390 -15.33 44.28 46.55
CA THR A 390 -16.19 45.36 47.08
C THR A 390 -17.64 45.28 46.64
N GLU A 391 -18.31 44.14 46.83
CA GLU A 391 -19.78 44.10 46.72
C GLU A 391 -20.48 43.07 47.61
N ILE A 392 -19.85 42.65 48.72
CA ILE A 392 -20.51 41.79 49.72
C ILE A 392 -20.24 42.35 51.11
N SER A 393 -20.95 43.42 51.46
CA SER A 393 -21.28 43.70 52.85
C SER A 393 -22.73 44.16 52.95
N ILE A 394 -23.44 43.56 53.91
CA ILE A 394 -24.73 43.99 54.49
C ILE A 394 -25.98 43.41 53.79
N ASN A 395 -26.46 42.26 54.26
CA ASN A 395 -27.57 42.26 55.24
C ASN A 395 -27.93 40.83 55.68
N ASN A 396 -27.75 40.58 56.98
CA ASN A 396 -28.41 39.47 57.68
C ASN A 396 -29.88 39.81 57.83
N THR A 397 -30.77 39.01 57.25
CA THR A 397 -32.08 38.73 57.85
C THR A 397 -32.44 37.26 57.65
N SER A 398 -33.03 36.74 58.70
CA SER A 398 -33.34 35.35 59.00
C SER A 398 -34.39 34.71 58.10
N SER A 399 -34.32 33.37 58.08
CA SER A 399 -35.40 32.40 57.82
C SER A 399 -36.01 32.34 56.41
N GLN A 400 -35.51 31.40 55.60
CA GLN A 400 -36.22 30.56 54.59
C GLN A 400 -35.30 30.12 53.42
N HIS A 401 -34.03 29.78 53.67
CA HIS A 401 -33.08 29.42 52.58
C HIS A 401 -32.54 27.99 52.63
N GLY A 402 -33.22 27.08 53.34
CA GLY A 402 -32.89 25.66 53.32
C GLY A 402 -33.27 24.95 52.03
N GLN A 403 -34.41 25.27 51.41
CA GLN A 403 -34.91 24.54 50.22
C GLN A 403 -34.34 25.06 48.88
N ILE A 404 -33.82 26.28 48.84
CA ILE A 404 -33.21 26.87 47.64
C ILE A 404 -31.76 26.37 47.45
N TYR A 405 -31.06 26.03 48.54
CA TYR A 405 -29.68 25.51 48.49
C TYR A 405 -29.61 24.03 48.04
N TYR A 406 -30.67 23.26 48.26
CA TYR A 406 -30.76 21.89 47.73
C TYR A 406 -31.11 21.88 46.24
N MET A 407 -31.95 22.81 45.75
CA MET A 407 -32.20 22.95 44.31
C MET A 407 -30.97 23.42 43.51
N SER A 408 -30.04 24.18 44.11
CA SER A 408 -28.79 24.58 43.45
C SER A 408 -27.81 23.40 43.29
N ILE A 409 -27.83 22.43 44.21
CA ILE A 409 -27.02 21.20 44.12
C ILE A 409 -27.71 20.17 43.21
N TYR A 410 -29.04 20.05 43.19
CA TYR A 410 -29.74 19.14 42.27
C TYR A 410 -29.69 19.56 40.79
N SER A 411 -29.30 20.80 40.52
CA SER A 411 -28.92 21.22 39.16
C SER A 411 -27.61 20.57 38.67
N THR A 412 -26.75 20.05 39.57
CA THR A 412 -25.37 19.67 39.25
C THR A 412 -25.19 18.36 38.45
N LEU A 413 -26.16 17.45 38.48
CA LEU A 413 -26.19 16.23 37.66
C LEU A 413 -26.78 16.47 36.26
N GLY A 414 -27.68 17.45 36.15
CA GLY A 414 -27.98 18.08 34.88
C GLY A 414 -26.77 18.83 34.32
N ILE A 415 -25.69 19.03 35.09
CA ILE A 415 -24.61 19.99 34.87
C ILE A 415 -23.27 19.33 34.48
N THR A 416 -23.11 18.05 34.16
CA THR A 416 -21.91 17.64 33.37
C THR A 416 -22.24 17.60 31.88
N GLN A 417 -23.41 17.05 31.53
CA GLN A 417 -24.04 17.23 30.22
C GLN A 417 -24.60 18.64 30.06
N GLY A 418 -25.08 19.23 31.15
CA GLY A 418 -25.49 20.61 31.22
C GLY A 418 -24.52 21.54 31.91
N ILE A 419 -23.25 21.26 32.17
CA ILE A 419 -22.24 22.34 32.19
C ILE A 419 -21.89 22.56 30.75
N LYS A 420 -21.91 21.52 29.91
CA LYS A 420 -21.91 21.71 28.46
C LYS A 420 -23.20 22.39 28.00
N ALA A 421 -24.40 22.00 28.45
CA ALA A 421 -25.70 22.61 28.11
C ALA A 421 -26.13 23.86 28.92
N PHE A 422 -25.70 24.05 30.18
CA PHE A 422 -25.87 25.28 30.98
C PHE A 422 -24.73 26.24 30.65
N CYS A 423 -23.49 25.83 30.39
CA CYS A 423 -22.60 26.71 29.63
C CYS A 423 -23.23 26.98 28.27
N PHE A 424 -23.86 26.03 27.56
CA PHE A 424 -24.54 26.33 26.30
C PHE A 424 -25.72 27.34 26.43
N LEU A 425 -26.56 27.23 27.46
CA LEU A 425 -27.68 28.13 27.74
C LEU A 425 -27.24 29.48 28.33
N PHE A 426 -26.21 29.51 29.18
CA PHE A 426 -25.49 30.74 29.57
C PHE A 426 -24.65 31.29 28.40
N THR A 427 -24.31 30.47 27.39
CA THR A 427 -23.59 30.86 26.15
C THR A 427 -24.49 31.47 25.10
N PHE A 428 -25.82 31.49 25.28
CA PHE A 428 -26.64 32.45 24.55
C PHE A 428 -26.21 33.89 24.89
N LYS A 429 -25.65 34.12 26.10
CA LYS A 429 -24.91 35.34 26.45
C LYS A 429 -23.41 35.27 26.10
N ASN A 430 -22.74 34.14 26.31
CA ASN A 430 -21.30 33.94 26.01
C ASN A 430 -21.05 32.95 24.86
N LYS A 431 -21.16 33.35 23.59
CA LYS A 431 -21.06 32.54 22.33
C LYS A 431 -19.86 31.56 22.17
N PHE A 432 -19.00 31.36 23.16
CA PHE A 432 -17.62 30.88 23.01
C PHE A 432 -17.43 29.35 23.05
N SER A 433 -18.21 28.57 23.81
CA SER A 433 -17.89 27.15 24.07
C SER A 433 -18.09 26.22 22.86
N GLY A 434 -19.22 26.30 22.16
CA GLY A 434 -19.47 25.51 20.95
C GLY A 434 -18.56 25.90 19.77
N ILE A 435 -18.27 27.21 19.67
CA ILE A 435 -17.30 27.75 18.70
C ILE A 435 -15.90 27.25 19.03
N LEU A 436 -15.51 27.20 20.31
CA LEU A 436 -14.22 26.70 20.75
C LEU A 436 -14.06 25.20 20.46
N THR A 437 -15.07 24.37 20.72
CA THR A 437 -15.01 22.93 20.40
C THR A 437 -14.95 22.69 18.89
N PHE A 438 -15.73 23.44 18.11
CA PHE A 438 -15.66 23.40 16.65
C PHE A 438 -14.28 23.84 16.15
N ALA A 439 -13.74 24.93 16.70
CA ALA A 439 -12.42 25.45 16.34
C ALA A 439 -11.32 24.45 16.66
N MET A 440 -11.32 23.83 17.85
CA MET A 440 -10.35 22.79 18.23
C MET A 440 -10.39 21.59 17.27
N GLN A 441 -11.58 21.09 16.96
CA GLN A 441 -11.75 19.97 16.01
C GLN A 441 -11.31 20.35 14.60
N LEU A 442 -11.72 21.53 14.12
CA LEU A 442 -11.35 22.04 12.80
C LEU A 442 -9.83 22.21 12.70
N THR A 443 -9.18 22.82 13.70
CA THR A 443 -7.73 22.98 13.74
C THR A 443 -7.02 21.62 13.68
N GLN A 444 -7.52 20.63 14.42
CA GLN A 444 -6.94 19.29 14.40
C GLN A 444 -7.07 18.62 13.02
N ARG A 445 -8.24 18.74 12.37
CA ARG A 445 -8.48 18.18 11.03
C ARG A 445 -7.66 18.89 9.96
N LEU A 446 -7.50 20.22 10.06
CA LEU A 446 -6.64 21.00 9.18
C LEU A 446 -5.15 20.67 9.39
N ALA A 447 -4.72 20.47 10.63
CA ALA A 447 -3.34 20.05 10.92
C ALA A 447 -3.02 18.71 10.26
N SER A 448 -3.95 17.74 10.32
CA SER A 448 -3.84 16.46 9.60
C SER A 448 -3.75 16.64 8.09
N TYR A 449 -4.59 17.50 7.50
CA TYR A 449 -4.53 17.83 6.07
C TYR A 449 -3.14 18.35 5.67
N PHE A 450 -2.55 19.26 6.45
CA PHE A 450 -1.22 19.79 6.16
C PHE A 450 -0.12 18.73 6.34
N ALA A 451 -0.22 17.90 7.37
CA ALA A 451 0.73 16.82 7.62
C ALA A 451 0.73 15.80 6.49
N SER A 452 -0.45 15.35 6.08
CA SER A 452 -0.68 14.44 4.94
C SER A 452 -0.05 14.97 3.65
N ARG A 453 -0.35 16.23 3.29
CA ARG A 453 0.21 16.87 2.09
C ARG A 453 1.73 16.90 2.12
N LYS A 454 2.31 17.25 3.28
CA LYS A 454 3.76 17.34 3.46
C LYS A 454 4.41 15.96 3.37
N LEU A 455 3.87 14.96 4.07
CA LEU A 455 4.41 13.59 4.07
C LEU A 455 4.36 12.96 2.67
N HIS A 456 3.23 13.10 1.95
CA HIS A 456 3.11 12.61 0.58
C HIS A 456 4.14 13.27 -0.36
N CYS A 457 4.34 14.59 -0.25
CA CYS A 457 5.33 15.30 -1.07
C CYS A 457 6.75 14.80 -0.80
N ILE A 458 7.11 14.66 0.47
CA ILE A 458 8.44 14.22 0.89
C ILE A 458 8.73 12.79 0.39
N ILE A 459 7.80 11.84 0.55
CA ILE A 459 8.03 10.46 0.08
C ILE A 459 8.07 10.38 -1.45
N LEU A 460 7.25 11.17 -2.15
CA LEU A 460 7.26 11.21 -3.62
C LEU A 460 8.62 11.68 -4.16
N ILE A 461 9.14 12.77 -3.58
CA ILE A 461 10.45 13.30 -3.93
C ILE A 461 11.55 12.31 -3.55
N GLY A 462 11.52 11.78 -2.33
CA GLY A 462 12.53 10.83 -1.83
C GLY A 462 12.64 9.59 -2.70
N ILE A 463 11.51 9.02 -3.15
CA ILE A 463 11.51 7.83 -4.01
C ILE A 463 11.98 8.18 -5.42
N LEU A 464 11.47 9.23 -6.05
CA LEU A 464 11.87 9.56 -7.42
C LEU A 464 13.32 10.04 -7.53
N HIS A 465 13.89 10.56 -6.44
CA HIS A 465 15.30 10.92 -6.35
C HIS A 465 16.20 9.76 -5.88
N ALA A 466 15.63 8.60 -5.49
CA ALA A 466 16.41 7.44 -5.12
C ALA A 466 17.12 6.81 -6.33
N PRO A 467 18.30 6.18 -6.13
CA PRO A 467 19.05 5.55 -7.20
C PRO A 467 18.31 4.36 -7.83
N VAL A 468 18.57 4.06 -9.11
CA VAL A 468 17.98 2.87 -9.79
C VAL A 468 18.23 1.56 -9.00
N THR A 469 19.38 1.45 -8.32
CA THR A 469 19.73 0.30 -7.47
C THR A 469 18.75 0.05 -6.33
N PHE A 470 18.09 1.10 -5.82
CA PHE A 470 17.05 0.98 -4.82
C PHE A 470 15.82 0.26 -5.36
N PHE A 471 15.41 0.59 -6.58
CA PHE A 471 14.29 -0.06 -7.27
C PHE A 471 14.59 -1.49 -7.68
N ASP A 472 15.87 -1.81 -7.89
CA ASP A 472 16.29 -3.18 -8.16
C ASP A 472 16.19 -4.07 -6.91
N THR A 473 16.44 -3.51 -5.72
CA THR A 473 16.46 -4.30 -4.46
C THR A 473 15.13 -4.29 -3.70
N THR A 474 14.28 -3.30 -3.95
CA THR A 474 13.04 -3.11 -3.20
C THR A 474 11.83 -3.55 -4.02
N PRO A 475 11.01 -4.49 -3.51
CA PRO A 475 9.80 -4.94 -4.21
C PRO A 475 8.86 -3.79 -4.55
N VAL A 476 8.35 -3.77 -5.79
CA VAL A 476 7.44 -2.70 -6.26
C VAL A 476 6.17 -2.67 -5.41
N GLY A 477 5.65 -3.85 -5.03
CA GLY A 477 4.50 -3.98 -4.13
C GLY A 477 4.71 -3.29 -2.78
N ARG A 478 5.95 -3.30 -2.24
CA ARG A 478 6.27 -2.62 -0.98
C ARG A 478 6.18 -1.10 -1.13
N ILE A 479 6.68 -0.55 -2.24
CA ILE A 479 6.61 0.88 -2.55
C ILE A 479 5.15 1.31 -2.75
N ILE A 480 4.37 0.53 -3.51
CA ILE A 480 2.94 0.81 -3.73
C ILE A 480 2.18 0.81 -2.40
N ASN A 481 2.47 -0.14 -1.50
CA ASN A 481 1.85 -0.20 -0.18
C ASN A 481 2.12 1.07 0.67
N ARG A 482 3.26 1.76 0.44
CA ARG A 482 3.53 3.06 1.08
C ARG A 482 2.58 4.16 0.60
N PHE A 483 2.39 4.28 -0.71
CA PHE A 483 1.48 5.28 -1.30
C PHE A 483 0.00 4.95 -1.13
N ALA A 484 -0.34 3.68 -0.92
CA ALA A 484 -1.71 3.24 -0.68
C ALA A 484 -2.02 3.25 0.83
N GLN A 485 -1.66 2.18 1.56
CA GLN A 485 -2.11 1.93 2.92
C GLN A 485 -1.50 2.88 3.96
N ASP A 486 -0.19 3.17 3.85
CA ASP A 486 0.47 4.02 4.85
C ASP A 486 0.01 5.48 4.72
N ILE A 487 -0.17 5.99 3.48
CA ILE A 487 -0.78 7.30 3.25
C ILE A 487 -2.25 7.34 3.70
N GLU A 488 -3.05 6.30 3.43
CA GLU A 488 -4.42 6.23 3.94
C GLU A 488 -4.48 6.29 5.49
N SER A 489 -3.53 5.62 6.14
CA SER A 489 -3.39 5.63 7.61
C SER A 489 -3.08 7.04 8.12
N VAL A 490 -2.21 7.79 7.43
CA VAL A 490 -1.89 9.19 7.73
C VAL A 490 -3.06 10.14 7.45
N ASP A 491 -3.82 9.88 6.38
CA ASP A 491 -4.92 10.73 5.92
C ASP A 491 -6.15 10.64 6.81
N SER A 492 -6.46 9.44 7.30
CA SER A 492 -7.77 9.16 7.91
C SER A 492 -7.70 8.47 9.27
N MET A 493 -6.90 7.40 9.41
CA MET A 493 -6.91 6.57 10.62
C MET A 493 -6.22 7.23 11.81
N LEU A 494 -5.00 7.75 11.62
CA LEU A 494 -4.20 8.39 12.65
C LEU A 494 -4.86 9.68 13.17
N PRO A 495 -5.37 10.60 12.31
CA PRO A 495 -6.07 11.80 12.77
C PRO A 495 -7.32 11.48 13.60
N GLN A 496 -8.08 10.46 13.19
CA GLN A 496 -9.26 10.00 13.91
C GLN A 496 -8.87 9.42 15.28
N ALA A 497 -7.90 8.52 15.32
CA ALA A 497 -7.41 7.93 16.57
C ALA A 497 -6.87 8.99 17.53
N PHE A 498 -6.08 9.94 17.02
CA PHE A 498 -5.55 11.07 17.79
C PHE A 498 -6.67 11.96 18.34
N SER A 499 -7.73 12.23 17.57
CA SER A 499 -8.87 13.04 18.03
C SER A 499 -9.63 12.37 19.15
N ILE A 500 -9.93 11.08 18.99
CA ILE A 500 -10.63 10.31 20.01
C ILE A 500 -9.77 10.24 21.28
N SER A 501 -8.46 9.96 21.14
CA SER A 501 -7.54 9.91 22.29
C SER A 501 -7.45 11.24 23.03
N LEU A 502 -7.31 12.36 22.32
CA LEU A 502 -7.23 13.69 22.95
C LEU A 502 -8.52 14.05 23.68
N ASN A 503 -9.67 13.84 23.05
CA ASN A 503 -10.98 14.08 23.67
C ASN A 503 -11.21 13.18 24.89
N THR A 504 -10.77 11.93 24.82
CA THR A 504 -10.91 10.97 25.91
C THR A 504 -9.99 11.32 27.08
N LEU A 505 -8.75 11.74 26.82
CA LEU A 505 -7.81 12.18 27.85
C LEU A 505 -8.35 13.39 28.62
N ILE A 506 -8.88 14.39 27.90
CA ILE A 506 -9.57 15.53 28.52
C ILE A 506 -10.76 15.04 29.38
N GLY A 507 -11.54 14.09 28.87
CA GLY A 507 -12.64 13.46 29.60
C GLY A 507 -12.21 12.78 30.90
N VAL A 508 -11.16 11.96 30.86
CA VAL A 508 -10.57 11.27 32.01
C VAL A 508 -10.15 12.28 33.08
N VAL A 509 -9.40 13.32 32.71
CA VAL A 509 -8.96 14.36 33.64
C VAL A 509 -10.16 15.04 34.31
N THR A 510 -11.18 15.42 33.54
CA THR A 510 -12.40 16.02 34.08
C THR A 510 -13.12 15.08 35.05
N THR A 511 -13.25 13.78 34.72
CA THR A 511 -13.89 12.81 35.62
C THR A 511 -13.09 12.58 36.91
N LEU A 512 -11.76 12.60 36.84
CA LEU A 512 -10.90 12.44 38.01
C LEU A 512 -10.99 13.63 38.96
N ILE A 513 -11.02 14.86 38.42
CA ILE A 513 -11.21 16.08 39.23
C ILE A 513 -12.51 15.99 40.05
N ILE A 514 -13.59 15.52 39.41
CA ILE A 514 -14.89 15.37 40.06
C ILE A 514 -14.85 14.28 41.15
N LEU A 515 -14.23 13.13 40.87
CA LEU A 515 -14.08 12.03 41.84
C LEU A 515 -13.26 12.46 43.07
N PHE A 516 -12.15 13.15 42.86
CA PHE A 516 -11.25 13.60 43.94
C PHE A 516 -11.86 14.72 44.78
N TYR A 517 -12.70 15.58 44.18
CA TYR A 517 -13.48 16.55 44.93
C TYR A 517 -14.51 15.88 45.85
N GLY A 518 -15.11 14.77 45.41
CA GLY A 518 -16.09 14.02 46.19
C GLY A 518 -15.50 13.39 47.45
N THR A 519 -14.40 12.66 47.32
CA THR A 519 -13.66 12.11 48.47
C THR A 519 -12.15 12.03 48.19
N TRP A 520 -11.33 12.30 49.20
CA TRP A 520 -9.88 12.11 49.10
C TRP A 520 -9.49 10.62 49.02
N VAL A 521 -10.32 9.72 49.55
CA VAL A 521 -10.10 8.25 49.51
C VAL A 521 -10.09 7.72 48.07
N ALA A 522 -10.87 8.32 47.16
CA ALA A 522 -10.88 7.97 45.75
C ALA A 522 -9.51 8.12 45.07
N ILE A 523 -8.62 8.97 45.58
CA ILE A 523 -7.24 9.11 45.07
C ILE A 523 -6.44 7.82 45.32
N VAL A 524 -6.58 7.23 46.50
CA VAL A 524 -5.87 6.00 46.88
C VAL A 524 -6.37 4.82 46.06
N GLU A 525 -7.70 4.70 45.91
CA GLU A 525 -8.34 3.68 45.07
C GLU A 525 -7.89 3.78 43.61
N PHE A 526 -7.86 5.00 43.06
CA PHE A 526 -7.39 5.25 41.70
C PHE A 526 -5.91 4.89 41.52
N MET A 527 -5.04 5.24 42.47
CA MET A 527 -3.61 4.93 42.40
C MET A 527 -3.35 3.42 42.38
N LEU A 528 -4.08 2.64 43.19
CA LEU A 528 -3.94 1.18 43.21
C LEU A 528 -4.29 0.57 41.84
N LEU A 529 -5.38 1.04 41.22
CA LEU A 529 -5.82 0.53 39.92
C LEU A 529 -4.95 1.04 38.77
N ALA A 530 -4.43 2.25 38.86
CA ALA A 530 -3.50 2.80 37.86
C ALA A 530 -2.23 1.95 37.75
N ILE A 531 -1.72 1.41 38.87
CA ILE A 531 -0.55 0.51 38.86
C ILE A 531 -0.86 -0.80 38.11
N ILE A 532 -2.03 -1.40 38.37
CA ILE A 532 -2.48 -2.62 37.69
C ILE A 532 -2.67 -2.35 36.19
N PHE A 533 -3.32 -1.22 35.86
CA PHE A 533 -3.56 -0.80 34.48
C PHE A 533 -2.25 -0.59 33.70
N VAL A 534 -1.30 0.17 34.24
CA VAL A 534 -0.01 0.42 33.58
C VAL A 534 0.77 -0.88 33.37
N SER A 535 0.72 -1.80 34.32
CA SER A 535 1.38 -3.10 34.22
C SER A 535 0.80 -3.94 33.08
N MET A 536 -0.53 -4.04 32.98
CA MET A 536 -1.21 -4.74 31.88
C MET A 536 -0.99 -4.06 30.53
N GLN A 537 -1.03 -2.72 30.49
CA GLN A 537 -0.83 -1.94 29.27
C GLN A 537 0.55 -2.23 28.64
N ARG A 538 1.61 -2.32 29.45
CA ARG A 538 2.96 -2.63 28.95
C ARG A 538 3.04 -3.99 28.25
N VAL A 539 2.42 -5.02 28.82
CA VAL A 539 2.40 -6.39 28.26
C VAL A 539 1.62 -6.41 26.94
N TYR A 540 0.46 -5.76 26.91
CA TYR A 540 -0.37 -5.69 25.71
C TYR A 540 0.33 -4.95 24.57
N ILE A 541 0.91 -3.77 24.83
CA ILE A 541 1.58 -2.96 23.80
C ILE A 541 2.71 -3.73 23.14
N SER A 542 3.55 -4.40 23.95
CA SER A 542 4.67 -5.20 23.42
C SER A 542 4.20 -6.30 22.46
N SER A 543 3.14 -7.00 22.83
CA SER A 543 2.57 -8.09 22.03
C SER A 543 1.86 -7.59 20.77
N SER A 544 1.03 -6.54 20.91
CA SER A 544 0.26 -5.93 19.82
C SER A 544 1.16 -5.39 18.71
N ARG A 545 2.28 -4.76 19.06
CA ARG A 545 3.28 -4.27 18.09
C ARG A 545 3.88 -5.37 17.24
N GLN A 546 4.25 -6.50 17.86
CA GLN A 546 4.81 -7.63 17.11
C GLN A 546 3.77 -8.25 16.19
N LEU A 547 2.53 -8.41 16.66
CA LEU A 547 1.42 -8.91 15.84
C LEU A 547 1.16 -8.03 14.62
N ARG A 548 1.20 -6.69 14.75
CA ARG A 548 1.05 -5.80 13.58
C ARG A 548 2.24 -5.85 12.63
N ARG A 549 3.46 -6.01 13.15
CA ARG A 549 4.64 -6.21 12.29
C ARG A 549 4.46 -7.46 11.44
N LEU A 550 4.01 -8.56 12.05
CA LEU A 550 3.73 -9.81 11.35
C LEU A 550 2.61 -9.64 10.31
N ASP A 551 1.45 -9.07 10.67
CA ASP A 551 0.31 -8.81 9.74
C ASP A 551 0.76 -8.01 8.51
N SER A 552 1.55 -6.97 8.73
CA SER A 552 2.04 -6.13 7.63
C SER A 552 3.02 -6.87 6.70
N VAL A 553 3.86 -7.76 7.23
CA VAL A 553 4.82 -8.53 6.43
C VAL A 553 4.10 -9.64 5.68
N SER A 554 3.22 -10.40 6.33
CA SER A 554 2.43 -11.47 5.69
C SER A 554 1.54 -10.94 4.58
N ARG A 555 0.92 -9.77 4.78
CA ARG A 555 0.08 -9.13 3.75
C ARG A 555 0.85 -8.74 2.50
N SER A 556 2.09 -8.26 2.66
CA SER A 556 2.94 -7.91 1.51
C SER A 556 3.24 -9.13 0.63
N SER A 557 3.44 -10.30 1.23
CA SER A 557 3.68 -11.54 0.50
C SER A 557 2.50 -11.95 -0.37
N ILE A 558 1.26 -11.71 0.08
CA ILE A 558 0.04 -11.97 -0.72
C ILE A 558 0.08 -11.13 -2.01
N PHE A 559 0.37 -9.82 -1.91
CA PHE A 559 0.44 -8.95 -3.08
C PHE A 559 1.57 -9.32 -4.04
N THR A 560 2.74 -9.71 -3.51
CA THR A 560 3.86 -10.20 -4.33
C THR A 560 3.45 -11.47 -5.08
N ASN A 561 2.90 -12.47 -4.40
CA ASN A 561 2.45 -13.72 -5.02
C ASN A 561 1.37 -13.48 -6.10
N PHE A 562 0.41 -12.59 -5.83
CA PHE A 562 -0.66 -12.26 -6.78
C PHE A 562 -0.11 -11.55 -8.03
N THR A 563 0.81 -10.60 -7.83
CA THR A 563 1.46 -9.86 -8.93
C THR A 563 2.31 -10.77 -9.81
N GLU A 564 3.06 -11.68 -9.18
CA GLU A 564 3.90 -12.68 -9.85
C GLU A 564 3.05 -13.68 -10.66
N THR A 565 1.93 -14.13 -10.09
CA THR A 565 0.97 -15.02 -10.76
C THR A 565 0.35 -14.37 -12.00
N ILE A 566 -0.06 -13.10 -11.92
CA ILE A 566 -0.64 -12.37 -13.06
C ILE A 566 0.39 -12.22 -14.19
N GLN A 567 1.63 -11.87 -13.86
CA GLN A 567 2.71 -11.72 -14.86
C GLN A 567 3.07 -13.06 -15.52
N GLY A 568 2.98 -14.16 -14.78
CA GLY A 568 3.33 -15.51 -15.23
C GLY A 568 2.17 -16.37 -15.73
N LEU A 569 0.95 -15.82 -15.83
CA LEU A 569 -0.29 -16.61 -15.97
C LEU A 569 -0.24 -17.62 -17.14
N ARG A 570 0.24 -17.18 -18.30
CA ARG A 570 0.39 -18.04 -19.50
C ARG A 570 1.34 -19.21 -19.26
N SER A 571 2.44 -18.97 -18.54
CA SER A 571 3.40 -20.02 -18.20
C SER A 571 2.79 -20.99 -17.18
N ILE A 572 2.13 -20.48 -16.14
CA ILE A 572 1.51 -21.31 -15.09
C ILE A 572 0.48 -22.27 -15.69
N ARG A 573 -0.37 -21.78 -16.60
CA ARG A 573 -1.37 -22.60 -17.31
C ARG A 573 -0.75 -23.57 -18.30
N ALA A 574 0.27 -23.16 -19.05
CA ALA A 574 0.98 -24.05 -19.97
C ALA A 574 1.57 -25.28 -19.25
N TYR A 575 2.10 -25.10 -18.03
CA TYR A 575 2.65 -26.18 -17.21
C TYR A 575 1.61 -26.90 -16.34
N HIS A 576 0.32 -26.56 -16.42
CA HIS A 576 -0.74 -27.10 -15.56
C HIS A 576 -0.43 -27.03 -14.06
N ALA A 577 0.18 -25.92 -13.64
CA ALA A 577 0.63 -25.71 -12.25
C ALA A 577 -0.36 -24.86 -11.42
N GLU A 578 -1.58 -24.62 -11.90
CA GLU A 578 -2.56 -23.73 -11.28
C GLU A 578 -2.86 -24.12 -9.83
N LYS A 579 -3.09 -25.43 -9.59
CA LYS A 579 -3.39 -25.95 -8.25
C LYS A 579 -2.30 -25.62 -7.24
N ARG A 580 -1.02 -25.77 -7.62
CA ARG A 580 0.12 -25.44 -6.74
C ARG A 580 0.13 -23.96 -6.37
N PHE A 581 -0.16 -23.08 -7.33
CA PHE A 581 -0.21 -21.63 -7.07
C PHE A 581 -1.41 -21.25 -6.21
N ILE A 582 -2.56 -21.93 -6.36
CA ILE A 582 -3.73 -21.78 -5.49
C ILE A 582 -3.36 -22.20 -4.06
N ASP A 583 -2.81 -23.41 -3.87
CA ASP A 583 -2.41 -23.93 -2.54
C ASP A 583 -1.37 -23.00 -1.85
N SER A 584 -0.43 -22.46 -2.63
CA SER A 584 0.55 -21.47 -2.15
C SER A 584 -0.13 -20.16 -1.73
N SER A 585 -1.07 -19.66 -2.55
CA SER A 585 -1.84 -18.44 -2.25
C SER A 585 -2.66 -18.60 -0.98
N ASP A 586 -3.32 -19.75 -0.80
CA ASP A 586 -4.09 -20.08 0.40
C ASP A 586 -3.19 -20.12 1.64
N THR A 587 -1.99 -20.71 1.52
CA THR A 587 -1.01 -20.72 2.62
C THR A 587 -0.58 -19.31 3.03
N PHE A 588 -0.36 -18.40 2.08
CA PHE A 588 -0.04 -17.00 2.38
C PHE A 588 -1.22 -16.27 3.03
N LEU A 589 -2.44 -16.55 2.57
CA LEU A 589 -3.67 -16.00 3.14
C LEU A 589 -3.87 -16.48 4.59
N ASP A 590 -3.73 -17.78 4.85
CA ASP A 590 -3.89 -18.39 6.18
C ASP A 590 -2.90 -17.85 7.20
N ARG A 591 -1.63 -17.65 6.80
CA ARG A 591 -0.62 -17.02 7.66
C ARG A 591 -1.02 -15.59 8.04
N ASN A 592 -1.52 -14.82 7.09
CA ASN A 592 -1.99 -13.46 7.33
C ASN A 592 -3.23 -13.44 8.24
N GLN A 593 -4.21 -14.31 7.98
CA GLN A 593 -5.41 -14.45 8.79
C GLN A 593 -5.10 -14.87 10.22
N SER A 594 -4.15 -15.79 10.42
CA SER A 594 -3.69 -16.20 11.75
C SER A 594 -3.14 -15.03 12.57
N CYS A 595 -2.35 -14.15 11.93
CA CYS A 595 -1.84 -12.94 12.56
C CYS A 595 -2.98 -11.95 12.90
N HIS A 596 -3.93 -11.79 11.98
CA HIS A 596 -5.08 -10.92 12.15
C HIS A 596 -5.99 -11.39 13.31
N LEU A 597 -6.31 -12.69 13.36
CA LEU A 597 -7.09 -13.32 14.42
C LEU A 597 -6.38 -13.20 15.78
N ALA A 598 -5.08 -13.47 15.84
CA ALA A 598 -4.30 -13.31 17.07
C ALA A 598 -4.34 -11.87 17.61
N SER A 599 -4.29 -10.87 16.71
CA SER A 599 -4.48 -9.46 17.07
C SER A 599 -5.88 -9.19 17.63
N GLY A 600 -6.91 -9.77 17.01
CA GLY A 600 -8.29 -9.70 17.50
C GLY A 600 -8.43 -10.28 18.92
N VAL A 601 -7.89 -11.48 19.15
CA VAL A 601 -7.90 -12.15 20.46
C VAL A 601 -7.13 -11.34 21.50
N ALA A 602 -5.98 -10.76 21.15
CA ALA A 602 -5.22 -9.90 22.06
C ALA A 602 -6.04 -8.66 22.48
N ASN A 603 -6.79 -8.07 21.55
CA ASN A 603 -7.67 -6.94 21.84
C ASN A 603 -8.86 -7.34 22.73
N SER A 604 -9.46 -8.52 22.49
CA SER A 604 -10.51 -9.08 23.35
C SER A 604 -10.01 -9.41 24.76
N TRP A 605 -8.83 -10.02 24.86
CA TRP A 605 -8.16 -10.33 26.14
C TRP A 605 -8.07 -9.08 27.01
N LEU A 606 -7.50 -8.02 26.46
CA LEU A 606 -7.36 -6.73 27.11
C LEU A 606 -8.72 -6.15 27.54
N GLY A 607 -9.72 -6.18 26.65
CA GLY A 607 -11.06 -5.66 26.94
C GLY A 607 -11.67 -6.28 28.19
N ILE A 608 -11.57 -7.60 28.34
CA ILE A 608 -12.08 -8.33 29.52
C ILE A 608 -11.38 -7.87 30.80
N TYR A 609 -10.05 -7.72 30.79
CA TYR A 609 -9.33 -7.25 31.99
C TYR A 609 -9.66 -5.81 32.35
N LEU A 610 -9.85 -4.93 31.37
CA LEU A 610 -10.27 -3.55 31.63
C LEU A 610 -11.67 -3.49 32.26
N GLU A 611 -12.59 -4.35 31.84
CA GLU A 611 -13.92 -4.48 32.45
C GLU A 611 -13.84 -5.03 33.89
N LEU A 612 -12.94 -5.97 34.17
CA LEU A 612 -12.71 -6.48 35.53
C LEU A 612 -12.13 -5.40 36.47
N ILE A 613 -11.14 -4.64 36.01
CA ILE A 613 -10.55 -3.52 36.77
C ILE A 613 -11.61 -2.45 37.06
N ALA A 614 -12.44 -2.16 36.07
CA ALA A 614 -13.52 -1.20 36.17
C ALA A 614 -14.61 -1.59 37.15
N THR A 615 -15.08 -2.83 37.09
CA THR A 615 -16.09 -3.35 38.02
C THR A 615 -15.55 -3.35 39.46
N LEU A 616 -14.28 -3.68 39.65
CA LEU A 616 -13.60 -3.54 40.94
C LEU A 616 -13.54 -2.07 41.40
N PHE A 617 -13.25 -1.12 40.51
CA PHE A 617 -13.22 0.30 40.85
C PHE A 617 -14.58 0.83 41.30
N ILE A 618 -15.63 0.50 40.54
CA ILE A 618 -17.01 0.89 40.86
C ILE A 618 -17.41 0.30 42.21
N PHE A 619 -17.03 -0.95 42.48
CA PHE A 619 -17.27 -1.60 43.77
C PHE A 619 -16.58 -0.86 44.92
N LEU A 620 -15.30 -0.52 44.80
CA LEU A 620 -14.53 0.20 45.82
C LEU A 620 -15.13 1.60 46.11
N ILE A 621 -15.42 2.38 45.06
CA ILE A 621 -16.06 3.70 45.22
C ILE A 621 -17.42 3.58 45.91
N THR A 622 -18.21 2.59 45.52
CA THR A 622 -19.54 2.36 46.09
C THR A 622 -19.45 1.95 47.56
N LEU A 623 -18.48 1.10 47.91
CA LEU A 623 -18.21 0.68 49.28
C LEU A 623 -17.77 1.87 50.14
N THR A 624 -16.83 2.68 49.65
CA THR A 624 -16.35 3.89 50.34
C THR A 624 -17.46 4.91 50.51
N ALA A 625 -18.30 5.11 49.49
CA ALA A 625 -19.47 5.98 49.59
C ALA A 625 -20.49 5.48 50.64
N ALA A 626 -20.69 4.16 50.76
CA ALA A 626 -21.56 3.57 51.77
C ALA A 626 -20.99 3.70 53.20
N LEU A 627 -19.67 3.52 53.36
CA LEU A 627 -18.98 3.70 54.65
C LEU A 627 -18.98 5.16 55.11
N LEU A 628 -18.93 6.10 54.16
CA LEU A 628 -18.96 7.55 54.42
C LEU A 628 -20.35 8.17 54.29
N ARG A 629 -21.43 7.37 54.36
CA ARG A 629 -22.81 7.84 54.14
C ARG A 629 -23.23 9.00 55.04
N ASP A 630 -22.65 9.11 56.24
CA ASP A 630 -22.99 10.17 57.21
C ASP A 630 -22.32 11.51 56.86
N ARG A 631 -21.31 11.52 55.98
CA ARG A 631 -20.57 12.71 55.53
C ARG A 631 -20.89 13.13 54.10
N LEU A 632 -21.50 12.23 53.33
CA LEU A 632 -21.79 12.42 51.91
C LEU A 632 -23.28 12.61 51.70
N THR A 633 -23.65 13.53 50.82
CA THR A 633 -25.05 13.68 50.42
C THR A 633 -25.39 12.61 49.37
N ALA A 634 -26.66 12.22 49.28
CA ALA A 634 -27.11 11.26 48.25
C ALA A 634 -26.73 11.72 46.81
N GLY A 635 -26.70 13.03 46.57
CA GLY A 635 -26.28 13.63 45.31
C GLY A 635 -24.79 13.42 44.99
N THR A 636 -23.89 13.57 45.97
CA THR A 636 -22.45 13.34 45.74
C THR A 636 -22.13 11.86 45.55
N VAL A 637 -22.83 10.96 46.24
CA VAL A 637 -22.69 9.51 46.04
C VAL A 637 -23.11 9.09 44.63
N GLY A 638 -24.28 9.54 44.15
CA GLY A 638 -24.73 9.24 42.78
C GLY A 638 -23.82 9.82 41.70
N LEU A 639 -23.26 11.00 41.94
CA LEU A 639 -22.27 11.64 41.05
C LEU A 639 -20.97 10.82 40.99
N MET A 640 -20.45 10.35 42.13
CA MET A 640 -19.25 9.51 42.17
C MET A 640 -19.45 8.16 41.45
N MET A 641 -20.61 7.51 41.63
CA MET A 641 -20.94 6.27 40.91
C MET A 641 -21.01 6.49 39.40
N THR A 642 -21.68 7.55 38.96
CA THR A 642 -21.79 7.88 37.53
C THR A 642 -20.42 8.22 36.92
N CYS A 643 -19.59 8.96 37.65
CA CYS A 643 -18.22 9.27 37.23
C CYS A 643 -17.32 8.03 37.21
N ALA A 644 -17.49 7.06 38.11
CA ALA A 644 -16.74 5.81 38.11
C ALA A 644 -17.04 4.95 36.87
N ILE A 645 -18.33 4.86 36.48
CA ILE A 645 -18.76 4.20 35.25
C ILE A 645 -18.20 4.93 34.02
N GLN A 646 -18.25 6.26 34.00
CA GLN A 646 -17.72 7.02 32.87
C GLN A 646 -16.18 6.94 32.76
N LEU A 647 -15.47 6.90 33.89
CA LEU A 647 -14.02 6.75 33.92
C LEU A 647 -13.62 5.41 33.32
N THR A 648 -14.32 4.34 33.68
CA THR A 648 -14.16 3.00 33.11
C THR A 648 -14.24 3.00 31.58
N ILE A 649 -15.34 3.56 31.04
CA ILE A 649 -15.58 3.59 29.59
C ILE A 649 -14.50 4.43 28.90
N SER A 650 -14.13 5.56 29.50
CA SER A 650 -13.09 6.45 28.98
C SER A 650 -11.71 5.80 29.01
N LEU A 651 -11.36 5.05 30.05
CA LEU A 651 -10.09 4.33 30.14
C LEU A 651 -10.00 3.21 29.09
N ASN A 652 -11.08 2.45 28.87
CA ASN A 652 -11.11 1.43 27.82
C ASN A 652 -10.91 2.07 26.43
N LEU A 653 -11.64 3.15 26.14
CA LEU A 653 -11.52 3.86 24.88
C LEU A 653 -10.13 4.50 24.70
N LEU A 654 -9.57 5.09 25.75
CA LEU A 654 -8.22 5.68 25.74
C LEU A 654 -7.17 4.61 25.44
N MET A 655 -7.34 3.43 26.03
CA MET A 655 -6.42 2.31 25.84
C MET A 655 -6.46 1.83 24.38
N GLN A 656 -7.65 1.52 23.84
CA GLN A 656 -7.82 1.10 22.45
C GLN A 656 -7.29 2.13 21.45
N THR A 657 -7.55 3.41 21.70
CA THR A 657 -7.08 4.49 20.82
C THR A 657 -5.59 4.78 20.94
N SER A 658 -5.01 4.68 22.14
CA SER A 658 -3.56 4.79 22.34
C SER A 658 -2.81 3.66 21.64
N SER A 659 -3.33 2.43 21.77
CA SER A 659 -2.83 1.28 21.00
C SER A 659 -2.93 1.59 19.51
N LYS A 660 -4.09 2.03 19.01
CA LYS A 660 -4.26 2.37 17.60
C LYS A 660 -3.27 3.44 17.11
N ILE A 661 -3.02 4.50 17.90
CA ILE A 661 -2.02 5.54 17.56
C ILE A 661 -0.61 4.96 17.47
N GLU A 662 -0.16 4.19 18.46
CA GLU A 662 1.18 3.58 18.46
C GLU A 662 1.36 2.58 17.30
N THR A 663 0.26 2.04 16.83
CA THR A 663 0.21 0.98 15.84
C THR A 663 0.15 1.67 14.44
N ASP A 664 -0.58 2.77 14.29
CA ASP A 664 -0.72 3.58 13.06
C ASP A 664 0.49 4.53 12.83
N ILE A 665 1.19 4.98 13.87
CA ILE A 665 2.38 5.84 13.73
C ILE A 665 3.54 5.13 13.02
N VAL A 666 3.57 3.79 13.06
CA VAL A 666 4.54 2.97 12.32
C VAL A 666 4.46 3.25 10.81
N SER A 667 3.28 3.59 10.28
CA SER A 667 3.14 4.00 8.88
C SER A 667 3.90 5.30 8.58
N VAL A 668 3.93 6.25 9.52
CA VAL A 668 4.71 7.50 9.40
C VAL A 668 6.21 7.21 9.46
N GLU A 669 6.65 6.34 10.37
CA GLU A 669 8.05 5.90 10.46
C GLU A 669 8.52 5.30 9.14
N ARG A 670 7.72 4.40 8.55
CA ARG A 670 7.99 3.77 7.25
C ARG A 670 7.99 4.76 6.09
N ILE A 671 7.10 5.76 6.09
CA ILE A 671 7.13 6.84 5.09
C ILE A 671 8.43 7.63 5.23
N ASN A 672 8.86 7.90 6.46
CA ASN A 672 10.07 8.64 6.77
C ASN A 672 11.35 7.86 6.41
N GLU A 673 11.37 6.53 6.52
CA GLU A 673 12.47 5.70 6.02
C GLU A 673 12.73 5.94 4.52
N TYR A 674 11.65 6.05 3.72
CA TYR A 674 11.74 6.29 2.28
C TYR A 674 12.03 7.76 1.94
N ALA A 675 11.63 8.68 2.81
CA ALA A 675 11.99 10.09 2.72
C ALA A 675 13.50 10.34 2.91
N GLN A 676 14.15 9.50 3.72
CA GLN A 676 15.56 9.61 4.11
C GLN A 676 16.47 8.70 3.29
N LEU A 677 16.00 8.15 2.17
CA LEU A 677 16.85 7.40 1.25
C LEU A 677 18.00 8.28 0.78
N THR A 678 19.17 7.67 0.58
CA THR A 678 20.31 8.35 -0.04
C THR A 678 19.92 8.81 -1.45
N PRO A 679 19.80 10.11 -1.71
CA PRO A 679 19.38 10.59 -3.02
C PRO A 679 20.52 10.45 -4.03
N GLU A 680 20.17 10.41 -5.32
CA GLU A 680 21.13 10.66 -6.39
C GLU A 680 21.69 12.09 -6.26
N ALA A 681 22.72 12.40 -7.06
CA ALA A 681 23.23 13.77 -7.13
C ALA A 681 22.09 14.78 -7.43
N PRO A 682 22.20 16.05 -7.00
CA PRO A 682 21.19 17.05 -7.27
C PRO A 682 20.89 17.17 -8.78
N TRP A 683 19.61 17.28 -9.15
CA TRP A 683 19.21 17.39 -10.56
C TRP A 683 19.88 18.54 -11.31
N GLN A 684 20.16 19.64 -10.61
CA GLN A 684 20.86 20.80 -11.17
C GLN A 684 21.91 21.27 -10.18
N ILE A 685 23.14 21.46 -10.68
CA ILE A 685 24.25 22.04 -9.94
C ILE A 685 24.53 23.40 -10.58
N SER A 686 24.10 24.48 -9.93
CA SER A 686 24.17 25.85 -10.47
C SER A 686 25.58 26.27 -10.88
N GLU A 687 26.61 25.73 -10.22
CA GLU A 687 28.02 26.02 -10.51
C GLU A 687 28.57 25.33 -11.77
N LYS A 688 27.89 24.29 -12.27
CA LYS A 688 28.37 23.42 -13.37
C LYS A 688 27.35 23.26 -14.49
N THR A 689 26.39 24.16 -14.63
CA THR A 689 25.41 24.10 -15.71
C THR A 689 26.10 24.34 -17.07
N PRO A 690 25.99 23.40 -18.03
CA PRO A 690 26.54 23.60 -19.36
C PRO A 690 25.78 24.70 -20.11
N SER A 691 26.41 25.24 -21.15
CA SER A 691 25.79 26.22 -22.06
C SER A 691 24.48 25.66 -22.67
N PRO A 692 23.46 26.49 -22.97
CA PRO A 692 22.22 26.05 -23.62
C PRO A 692 22.42 25.34 -24.96
N TYR A 693 23.56 25.58 -25.62
CA TYR A 693 23.93 24.96 -26.90
C TYR A 693 24.67 23.62 -26.72
N TRP A 694 24.81 23.12 -25.50
CA TRP A 694 25.44 21.83 -25.22
C TRP A 694 24.46 20.68 -25.52
N PRO A 695 24.92 19.60 -26.17
CA PRO A 695 26.24 19.41 -26.77
C PRO A 695 26.32 19.94 -28.23
N MET A 696 27.32 20.80 -28.55
CA MET A 696 27.55 21.27 -29.93
C MET A 696 28.15 20.19 -30.84
N ASN A 697 29.06 19.38 -30.29
CA ASN A 697 29.71 18.25 -30.96
C ASN A 697 29.52 17.00 -30.10
N GLY A 698 29.16 15.88 -30.71
CA GLY A 698 28.90 14.61 -30.03
C GLY A 698 30.16 13.79 -29.76
N ASN A 699 31.26 14.42 -29.31
CA ASN A 699 32.49 13.71 -28.98
C ASN A 699 32.35 13.02 -27.60
N ILE A 700 32.59 11.71 -27.53
CA ILE A 700 32.54 10.92 -26.30
C ILE A 700 33.94 10.38 -25.98
N ARG A 701 34.55 10.89 -24.92
CA ARG A 701 35.85 10.42 -24.42
C ARG A 701 35.71 9.74 -23.07
N ILE A 702 36.00 8.45 -23.03
CA ILE A 702 36.07 7.61 -21.83
C ILE A 702 37.55 7.41 -21.50
N MET A 703 37.97 7.73 -20.29
CA MET A 703 39.37 7.58 -19.84
C MET A 703 39.42 6.72 -18.58
N ASN A 704 40.09 5.57 -18.64
CA ASN A 704 40.31 4.64 -17.52
C ASN A 704 39.03 4.37 -16.69
N LEU A 705 37.89 4.17 -17.35
CA LEU A 705 36.61 3.96 -16.70
C LEU A 705 36.53 2.55 -16.12
N SER A 706 36.32 2.49 -14.80
CA SER A 706 36.05 1.26 -14.06
C SER A 706 34.74 1.41 -13.30
N VAL A 707 33.76 0.54 -13.57
CA VAL A 707 32.40 0.62 -12.98
C VAL A 707 31.92 -0.71 -12.41
N ARG A 708 31.07 -0.64 -11.39
CA ARG A 708 30.42 -1.77 -10.71
C ARG A 708 28.96 -1.43 -10.41
N TYR A 709 28.11 -2.44 -10.27
CA TYR A 709 26.69 -2.26 -9.95
C TYR A 709 26.43 -1.95 -8.46
N ARG A 710 27.26 -2.50 -7.55
CA ARG A 710 27.18 -2.29 -6.09
C ARG A 710 28.59 -2.22 -5.51
N ASP A 711 28.76 -1.51 -4.40
CA ASP A 711 30.08 -1.31 -3.77
C ASP A 711 30.78 -2.62 -3.41
N ASN A 712 30.00 -3.60 -2.94
CA ASN A 712 30.48 -4.92 -2.51
C ASN A 712 30.64 -5.95 -3.65
N LEU A 713 30.30 -5.59 -4.89
CA LEU A 713 30.44 -6.48 -6.04
C LEU A 713 31.73 -6.20 -6.82
N PRO A 714 32.28 -7.21 -7.53
CA PRO A 714 33.46 -7.01 -8.37
C PRO A 714 33.18 -5.98 -9.49
N LEU A 715 34.25 -5.35 -9.98
CA LEU A 715 34.21 -4.45 -11.13
C LEU A 715 33.72 -5.20 -12.37
N VAL A 716 32.74 -4.61 -13.06
CA VAL A 716 32.17 -5.13 -14.31
C VAL A 716 32.97 -4.65 -15.51
N LEU A 717 33.28 -3.34 -15.55
CA LEU A 717 34.22 -2.77 -16.51
C LEU A 717 35.49 -2.36 -15.77
N LYS A 718 36.64 -2.57 -16.40
CA LYS A 718 37.97 -2.33 -15.84
C LYS A 718 38.82 -1.54 -16.84
N ASP A 719 39.29 -0.38 -16.43
CA ASP A 719 40.26 0.48 -17.12
C ASP A 719 39.91 0.77 -18.60
N LEU A 720 38.62 0.99 -18.88
CA LEU A 720 38.12 1.24 -20.23
C LEU A 720 38.53 2.62 -20.72
N SER A 721 39.23 2.70 -21.86
CA SER A 721 39.60 3.96 -22.51
C SER A 721 39.18 3.94 -23.98
N ILE A 722 38.32 4.88 -24.38
CA ILE A 722 37.73 5.00 -25.72
C ILE A 722 37.58 6.48 -26.07
N ASP A 723 37.87 6.87 -27.31
CA ASP A 723 37.60 8.22 -27.84
C ASP A 723 36.74 8.06 -29.10
N VAL A 724 35.52 8.59 -29.09
CA VAL A 724 34.55 8.52 -30.20
C VAL A 724 34.36 9.92 -30.76
N SER A 725 34.73 10.11 -32.03
CA SER A 725 34.68 11.40 -32.69
C SER A 725 33.24 11.84 -32.99
N SER A 726 33.04 13.15 -33.16
CA SER A 726 31.71 13.66 -33.54
C SER A 726 31.30 13.15 -34.92
N GLY A 727 30.11 12.54 -35.03
CA GLY A 727 29.59 11.99 -36.27
C GLY A 727 30.12 10.60 -36.63
N GLU A 728 30.95 10.00 -35.77
CA GLU A 728 31.40 8.61 -35.88
C GLU A 728 30.27 7.68 -35.40
N LYS A 729 29.91 6.68 -36.22
CA LYS A 729 28.83 5.72 -35.95
C LYS A 729 29.37 4.32 -35.73
#